data_AF-A0A4C2E832-F1
#
_entry.id   AF-A0A4C2E832-F1
#
_cell.length_a   1.000
_cell.length_b   1.000
_cell.length_c   1.000
_cell.angle_alpha   90.00
_cell.angle_beta   90.00
_cell.angle_gamma   90.00
#
_symmetry.space_group_name_H-M   'P 1'
#
loop_
_entity.id
_entity.type
_entity.pdbx_description
1 polymer ?
#
loop_
_entity_poly.entity_id
_entity_poly.type
_entity_poly.pdbx_seq_one_letter_code
_entity_poly.pdbx_strand_id
1 'polypeptide(L)'
;MFFVLLSFYFLLAITNGSHLSHLRGLLNISDIRVPKLNFTSSRNHALELLGDVQGLTFDRYTGQENFTHPLDSATNSRGLIYYSNDTFLQLANGSHNTDIKQIVPLGEDSFILSGSGQIEGYDLQRQLHYNLTDLTLKPIFQQDLTGVNAILVDEPLVYFGGNFSFSNGSKVGHSVALWNLEKNDTSLPPFIGFGENSTINSIVQLDGDNILFAGEFCQLDDARLLEYHNLNSHNSSHKSNWTEVELGSAIPLQNVNWTSGDSHFDAGNFICPDPSQESWLHSGASGSLSCSLPQEITPYKIRIYNSPVMDNEISLFRILAGPTRGIMNLTYVDPDAGELRYCDAFCPLYNRQRLAEASSNPSSADRMITFSNNNTTDIKWGENFQEFAFVNNVPISSVEFVALSSYGNNVGLSSWQLFQSNPSIYANNSLNKPACANMMSYSNAILSNNDWKQGINGQTYVSTSYIDNQDNIPMVTFHPYIQYPGNYSIKLYTPGCLGDGTCDQRAIVNVTLWDGESNKPLSSGLIYENNDELKYDELWDGHLKSSPKVTLEYYSSIYPNNPQSVMVADYISLETKSIGDLREHKKDIALNGLFQYQISNFTNISKNSVGNKSLDIFPVSHFPKNTSLFASLYGNNTLLLADSGSNAAEIKLDKNWSIDSFNSLEIGSGLRGIGSYSNGLILFGDYNSSQNQSLALSFNGSFNPYEKINRSIESFTNITLKGSEILVFNNEFFYNVTSRSYITNTTDFSLSVWSAGQNSNGDVILCGTISESDYQNLQGPVSIFNNGSAASSNIKGNINPYMGTYLNDTLTAYAYEDGSSSYLVFSNGNKGPWKWNNSIKSMVYFGRDGILALGTSSSHFLPQLTVLNLTTSEVLVNETMNQGTEVSSMVLFCKNSTLLLGGNFSVPETDCHGLCLYDYKEKKWSTFANNSITGQVTQVQLFNASELLISGSLKIDNTSGVNLVSVDITGQRREILLKGWRAPLESFVVNENRLVAWNNTDLMVYDNTSWTHISTFNSTSITRLQDIQQVKLEPSSLKRAESLSTSASNGLLAYGNDRAQDSSYQALVYDYHNWTPLFTANSKSEDSNSGIRLFMNQDISDSVISEKTLPNMSKTSSNSSSSSTSTATSSHTATSSSTDKNRKAGHRVGRGYVVLIGLALALGTVVVIGIFGVLIAYLFGEEIGGYEFLSPPVESAEAAEAASPEKLPKFI
;
A
#
# COMPACT_ATOMS: atom_id res chain seq x y z
N MET A 1 9.62 -18.31 -40.30
CA MET A 1 10.01 -17.10 -39.56
C MET A 1 8.85 -16.54 -38.72
N PHE A 2 7.69 -16.21 -39.30
CA PHE A 2 6.51 -15.75 -38.53
C PHE A 2 5.99 -16.77 -37.50
N PHE A 3 5.89 -18.05 -37.87
CA PHE A 3 5.52 -19.14 -36.94
C PHE A 3 6.59 -19.46 -35.89
N VAL A 4 7.86 -19.18 -36.17
CA VAL A 4 8.97 -19.41 -35.24
C VAL A 4 9.01 -18.27 -34.23
N LEU A 5 8.81 -17.02 -34.66
CA LEU A 5 8.60 -15.89 -33.75
C LEU A 5 7.34 -16.07 -32.89
N LEU A 6 6.22 -16.54 -33.45
CA LEU A 6 5.00 -16.80 -32.68
C LEU A 6 5.21 -17.92 -31.65
N SER A 7 5.91 -18.99 -32.02
CA SER A 7 6.23 -20.08 -31.10
C SER A 7 7.26 -19.67 -30.05
N PHE A 8 8.19 -18.77 -30.38
CA PHE A 8 9.16 -18.22 -29.42
C PHE A 8 8.50 -17.26 -28.43
N TYR A 9 7.54 -16.44 -28.86
CA TYR A 9 6.69 -15.63 -27.97
C TYR A 9 5.76 -16.50 -27.11
N PHE A 10 5.23 -17.61 -27.65
CA PHE A 10 4.42 -18.55 -26.89
C PHE A 10 5.26 -19.38 -25.91
N LEU A 11 6.51 -19.70 -26.24
CA LEU A 11 7.46 -20.39 -25.34
C LEU A 11 8.02 -19.45 -24.27
N LEU A 12 8.28 -18.17 -24.57
CA LEU A 12 8.64 -17.15 -23.57
C LEU A 12 7.49 -16.82 -22.61
N ALA A 13 6.24 -16.94 -23.06
CA ALA A 13 5.06 -16.85 -22.19
C ALA A 13 4.87 -18.10 -21.29
N ILE A 14 5.59 -19.20 -21.54
CA ILE A 14 5.53 -20.45 -20.77
C ILE A 14 6.74 -20.61 -19.83
N THR A 15 7.74 -19.72 -19.88
CA THR A 15 8.96 -19.82 -19.05
C THR A 15 8.90 -19.11 -17.69
N ASN A 16 7.84 -18.34 -17.41
CA ASN A 16 7.62 -17.77 -16.07
C ASN A 16 6.43 -18.50 -15.44
N GLY A 17 6.71 -19.58 -14.69
CA GLY A 17 5.68 -20.37 -14.05
C GLY A 17 5.05 -19.61 -12.89
N SER A 18 3.73 -19.47 -12.87
CA SER A 18 3.02 -18.92 -11.72
C SER A 18 3.12 -19.83 -10.50
N HIS A 19 3.07 -19.24 -9.29
CA HIS A 19 3.07 -20.00 -8.03
C HIS A 19 1.77 -20.78 -7.77
N LEU A 20 0.77 -20.67 -8.66
CA LEU A 20 -0.56 -21.24 -8.49
C LEU A 20 -0.53 -22.73 -8.17
N SER A 21 0.27 -23.52 -8.91
CA SER A 21 0.30 -24.98 -8.71
C SER A 21 0.83 -25.38 -7.32
N HIS A 22 1.81 -24.64 -6.82
CA HIS A 22 2.42 -24.85 -5.51
C HIS A 22 1.50 -24.36 -4.38
N LEU A 23 0.93 -23.16 -4.53
CA LEU A 23 -0.05 -22.60 -3.59
C LEU A 23 -1.28 -23.48 -3.43
N ARG A 24 -1.76 -24.08 -4.53
CA ARG A 24 -2.84 -25.08 -4.46
C ARG A 24 -2.46 -26.26 -3.57
N GLY A 25 -1.22 -26.73 -3.64
CA GLY A 25 -0.70 -27.78 -2.75
C GLY A 25 -0.67 -27.37 -1.28
N LEU A 26 -0.20 -26.16 -0.97
CA LEU A 26 -0.11 -25.64 0.40
C LEU A 26 -1.47 -25.39 1.06
N LEU A 27 -2.42 -24.87 0.30
CA LEU A 27 -3.77 -24.53 0.75
C LEU A 27 -4.75 -25.72 0.65
N ASN A 28 -4.27 -26.93 0.34
CA ASN A 28 -5.09 -28.12 0.09
C ASN A 28 -6.20 -27.90 -0.96
N ILE A 29 -5.93 -27.08 -1.97
CA ILE A 29 -6.85 -26.78 -3.06
C ILE A 29 -6.77 -27.88 -4.10
N SER A 30 -7.91 -28.53 -4.35
CA SER A 30 -8.01 -29.61 -5.33
C SER A 30 -8.94 -29.23 -6.48
N ASP A 31 -8.59 -29.64 -7.70
CA ASP A 31 -9.46 -29.49 -8.86
C ASP A 31 -10.71 -30.38 -8.69
N ILE A 32 -11.88 -29.76 -8.78
CA ILE A 32 -13.17 -30.44 -8.77
C ILE A 32 -13.51 -30.81 -10.21
N ARG A 33 -13.64 -32.11 -10.48
CA ARG A 33 -14.16 -32.58 -11.76
C ARG A 33 -15.68 -32.51 -11.74
N VAL A 34 -16.20 -31.40 -12.25
CA VAL A 34 -17.64 -31.17 -12.44
C VAL A 34 -18.28 -32.39 -13.14
N PRO A 35 -19.20 -33.12 -12.48
CA PRO A 35 -19.85 -34.28 -13.07
C PRO A 35 -20.68 -33.89 -14.29
N LYS A 36 -20.58 -34.67 -15.38
CA LYS A 36 -21.44 -34.48 -16.53
C LYS A 36 -22.78 -35.15 -16.28
N LEU A 37 -23.83 -34.33 -16.22
CA LEU A 37 -25.21 -34.78 -16.06
C LEU A 37 -25.83 -35.06 -17.44
N ASN A 38 -26.58 -36.15 -17.54
CA ASN A 38 -27.29 -36.55 -18.74
C ASN A 38 -28.78 -36.21 -18.61
N PHE A 39 -29.20 -35.19 -19.36
CA PHE A 39 -30.58 -34.71 -19.43
C PHE A 39 -31.33 -35.18 -20.70
N THR A 40 -30.92 -36.28 -21.34
CA THR A 40 -31.59 -36.80 -22.55
C THR A 40 -33.07 -37.14 -22.35
N SER A 41 -33.50 -37.47 -21.14
CA SER A 41 -34.93 -37.67 -20.79
C SER A 41 -35.73 -36.38 -20.66
N SER A 42 -35.04 -35.25 -20.51
CA SER A 42 -35.66 -33.92 -20.49
C SER A 42 -35.96 -33.46 -21.91
N ARG A 43 -37.14 -32.88 -22.10
CA ARG A 43 -37.64 -32.36 -23.39
C ARG A 43 -36.65 -31.39 -24.07
N ASN A 44 -36.02 -30.54 -23.28
CA ASN A 44 -35.10 -29.49 -23.73
C ASN A 44 -33.63 -29.92 -23.63
N HIS A 45 -33.34 -31.17 -23.26
CA HIS A 45 -31.99 -31.68 -22.98
C HIS A 45 -31.21 -30.83 -21.97
N ALA A 46 -31.93 -30.24 -21.00
CA ALA A 46 -31.38 -29.38 -19.97
C ALA A 46 -32.09 -29.56 -18.63
N LEU A 47 -31.39 -29.17 -17.56
CA LEU A 47 -31.97 -28.85 -16.26
C LEU A 47 -32.35 -27.37 -16.24
N GLU A 48 -33.60 -27.05 -15.91
CA GLU A 48 -34.03 -25.65 -15.76
C GLU A 48 -33.94 -25.22 -14.28
N LEU A 49 -33.23 -24.12 -14.03
CA LEU A 49 -33.28 -23.37 -12.78
C LEU A 49 -34.39 -22.33 -12.92
N LEU A 50 -35.52 -22.59 -12.28
CA LEU A 50 -36.67 -21.69 -12.28
C LEU A 50 -36.47 -20.61 -11.20
N GLY A 51 -36.74 -19.35 -11.55
CA GLY A 51 -36.53 -18.20 -10.68
C GLY A 51 -35.92 -17.02 -11.44
N ASP A 52 -35.41 -16.04 -10.69
CA ASP A 52 -34.68 -14.89 -11.24
C ASP A 52 -33.17 -15.07 -11.06
N VAL A 53 -32.56 -15.92 -11.90
CA VAL A 53 -31.12 -16.19 -11.87
C VAL A 53 -30.40 -15.15 -12.72
N GLN A 54 -29.39 -14.53 -12.13
CA GLN A 54 -28.57 -13.49 -12.78
C GLN A 54 -27.16 -13.99 -13.11
N GLY A 55 -26.60 -14.80 -12.21
CA GLY A 55 -25.25 -15.32 -12.31
C GLY A 55 -25.19 -16.81 -12.03
N LEU A 56 -24.27 -17.52 -12.69
CA LEU A 56 -24.00 -18.92 -12.41
C LEU A 56 -22.51 -19.23 -12.59
N THR A 57 -21.94 -19.99 -11.65
CA THR A 57 -20.56 -20.49 -11.68
C THR A 57 -20.55 -21.99 -11.48
N PHE A 58 -19.75 -22.72 -12.28
CA PHE A 58 -19.47 -24.12 -12.01
C PHE A 58 -18.27 -24.24 -11.08
N ASP A 59 -18.38 -25.05 -10.04
CA ASP A 59 -17.33 -25.20 -9.03
C ASP A 59 -16.20 -26.09 -9.60
N ARG A 60 -15.08 -25.47 -9.98
CA ARG A 60 -13.93 -26.13 -10.64
C ARG A 60 -12.79 -26.45 -9.68
N TYR A 61 -12.73 -25.80 -8.53
CA TYR A 61 -11.73 -26.06 -7.49
C TYR A 61 -12.32 -25.74 -6.11
N THR A 62 -11.82 -26.41 -5.08
CA THR A 62 -12.23 -26.13 -3.69
C THR A 62 -11.82 -24.72 -3.27
N GLY A 63 -12.70 -23.94 -2.66
CA GLY A 63 -12.43 -22.55 -2.27
C GLY A 63 -12.92 -21.51 -3.29
N GLN A 64 -13.35 -21.93 -4.49
CA GLN A 64 -13.86 -21.03 -5.53
C GLN A 64 -15.15 -20.30 -5.08
N GLU A 65 -15.97 -20.96 -4.26
CA GLU A 65 -17.24 -20.44 -3.76
C GLU A 65 -17.11 -19.17 -2.91
N ASN A 66 -15.92 -18.88 -2.39
CA ASN A 66 -15.62 -17.64 -1.68
C ASN A 66 -15.65 -16.41 -2.60
N PHE A 67 -15.62 -16.63 -3.92
CA PHE A 67 -15.59 -15.58 -4.94
C PHE A 67 -16.84 -15.58 -5.83
N THR A 68 -17.93 -16.22 -5.41
CA THR A 68 -19.15 -16.32 -6.24
C THR A 68 -20.35 -15.57 -5.68
N HIS A 69 -20.33 -15.14 -4.42
CA HIS A 69 -21.46 -14.44 -3.79
C HIS A 69 -21.38 -12.93 -3.98
N PRO A 70 -22.48 -12.22 -4.29
CA PRO A 70 -22.47 -10.77 -4.45
C PRO A 70 -21.93 -10.06 -3.21
N LEU A 71 -21.18 -8.97 -3.41
CA LEU A 71 -20.68 -8.15 -2.30
C LEU A 71 -21.81 -7.33 -1.67
N ASP A 72 -21.93 -7.41 -0.35
CA ASP A 72 -22.88 -6.64 0.46
C ASP A 72 -22.16 -5.72 1.48
N SER A 73 -22.92 -4.96 2.26
CA SER A 73 -22.36 -4.08 3.30
C SER A 73 -21.68 -4.82 4.46
N ALA A 74 -21.94 -6.12 4.62
CA ALA A 74 -21.34 -6.95 5.67
C ALA A 74 -20.05 -7.64 5.19
N THR A 75 -19.76 -7.61 3.89
CA THR A 75 -18.63 -8.32 3.30
C THR A 75 -17.32 -7.68 3.73
N ASN A 76 -16.45 -8.48 4.35
CA ASN A 76 -15.13 -8.04 4.76
C ASN A 76 -14.18 -7.97 3.56
N SER A 77 -13.77 -6.76 3.19
CA SER A 77 -12.87 -6.50 2.06
C SER A 77 -11.41 -6.23 2.47
N ARG A 78 -11.00 -6.63 3.68
CA ARG A 78 -9.66 -6.33 4.22
C ARG A 78 -8.68 -7.50 4.19
N GLY A 79 -9.07 -8.65 3.60
CA GLY A 79 -8.23 -9.84 3.46
C GLY A 79 -7.32 -9.81 2.22
N LEU A 80 -6.48 -10.83 2.09
CA LEU A 80 -5.58 -11.03 0.95
C LEU A 80 -6.10 -12.10 0.01
N ILE A 81 -6.16 -11.77 -1.28
CA ILE A 81 -6.56 -12.66 -2.36
C ILE A 81 -5.41 -12.75 -3.37
N TYR A 82 -5.11 -13.97 -3.79
CA TYR A 82 -4.20 -14.27 -4.88
C TYR A 82 -4.97 -14.52 -6.17
N TYR A 83 -4.44 -14.03 -7.29
CA TYR A 83 -4.97 -14.27 -8.62
C TYR A 83 -3.86 -14.61 -9.60
N SER A 84 -4.03 -15.71 -10.33
CA SER A 84 -3.17 -16.12 -11.45
C SER A 84 -3.88 -17.16 -12.31
N ASN A 85 -3.65 -17.15 -13.64
CA ASN A 85 -4.25 -18.07 -14.61
C ASN A 85 -5.77 -18.28 -14.39
N ASP A 86 -6.53 -17.19 -14.29
CA ASP A 86 -7.99 -17.19 -14.07
C ASP A 86 -8.47 -17.94 -12.81
N THR A 87 -7.59 -18.13 -11.83
CA THR A 87 -7.91 -18.75 -10.54
C THR A 87 -7.72 -17.73 -9.42
N PHE A 88 -8.71 -17.63 -8.53
CA PHE A 88 -8.64 -16.85 -7.30
C PHE A 88 -8.41 -17.77 -6.10
N LEU A 89 -7.54 -17.39 -5.18
CA LEU A 89 -7.30 -18.13 -3.94
C LEU A 89 -7.34 -17.16 -2.75
N GLN A 90 -8.02 -17.53 -1.68
CA GLN A 90 -8.01 -16.76 -0.44
C GLN A 90 -6.73 -17.09 0.31
N LEU A 91 -5.91 -16.09 0.60
CA LEU A 91 -4.62 -16.28 1.28
C LEU A 91 -4.70 -16.02 2.79
N ALA A 92 -5.36 -14.93 3.19
CA ALA A 92 -5.48 -14.52 4.58
C ALA A 92 -6.75 -13.70 4.79
N ASN A 93 -7.32 -13.76 6.00
CA ASN A 93 -8.48 -12.97 6.36
C ASN A 93 -8.03 -11.70 7.12
N GLY A 94 -8.57 -10.55 6.73
CA GLY A 94 -8.32 -9.28 7.43
C GLY A 94 -9.25 -9.09 8.61
N SER A 95 -8.81 -8.36 9.63
CA SER A 95 -9.67 -7.80 10.68
C SER A 95 -10.18 -6.41 10.30
N HIS A 96 -11.13 -5.86 11.04
CA HIS A 96 -11.69 -4.52 10.75
C HIS A 96 -10.65 -3.38 10.84
N ASN A 97 -9.54 -3.58 11.53
CA ASN A 97 -8.44 -2.61 11.62
C ASN A 97 -7.33 -2.83 10.58
N THR A 98 -7.41 -3.87 9.74
CA THR A 98 -6.42 -4.13 8.68
C THR A 98 -6.58 -3.11 7.56
N ASP A 99 -5.54 -2.31 7.32
CA ASP A 99 -5.48 -1.35 6.23
C ASP A 99 -4.15 -1.48 5.49
N ILE A 100 -4.12 -2.34 4.46
CA ILE A 100 -2.95 -2.54 3.59
C ILE A 100 -3.02 -1.50 2.48
N LYS A 101 -2.13 -0.50 2.55
CA LYS A 101 -2.07 0.62 1.60
C LYS A 101 -1.23 0.30 0.37
N GLN A 102 -0.20 -0.53 0.51
CA GLN A 102 0.69 -0.91 -0.60
C GLN A 102 1.01 -2.40 -0.55
N ILE A 103 0.95 -3.04 -1.71
CA ILE A 103 1.43 -4.40 -1.95
C ILE A 103 2.47 -4.29 -3.06
N VAL A 104 3.74 -4.46 -2.72
CA VAL A 104 4.85 -4.25 -3.65
C VAL A 104 5.51 -5.59 -3.96
N PRO A 105 5.61 -5.99 -5.24
CA PRO A 105 6.26 -7.24 -5.62
C PRO A 105 7.75 -7.19 -5.26
N LEU A 106 8.27 -8.33 -4.81
CA LEU A 106 9.64 -8.51 -4.38
C LEU A 106 10.18 -9.80 -5.01
N GLY A 107 10.97 -9.67 -6.07
CA GLY A 107 11.41 -10.79 -6.89
C GLY A 107 10.24 -11.56 -7.51
N GLU A 108 10.45 -12.87 -7.70
CA GLU A 108 9.50 -13.76 -8.35
C GLU A 108 8.47 -14.39 -7.39
N ASP A 109 8.77 -14.49 -6.09
CA ASP A 109 7.99 -15.31 -5.15
C ASP A 109 7.49 -14.57 -3.91
N SER A 110 7.74 -13.26 -3.80
CA SER A 110 7.50 -12.53 -2.56
C SER A 110 6.86 -11.15 -2.78
N PHE A 111 6.26 -10.61 -1.72
CA PHE A 111 5.64 -9.29 -1.70
C PHE A 111 5.94 -8.58 -0.38
N ILE A 112 5.91 -7.25 -0.40
CA ILE A 112 5.96 -6.40 0.78
C ILE A 112 4.57 -5.84 1.03
N LEU A 113 4.03 -6.09 2.22
CA LEU A 113 2.76 -5.55 2.68
C LEU A 113 3.03 -4.36 3.60
N SER A 114 2.54 -3.18 3.21
CA SER A 114 2.70 -1.94 3.95
C SER A 114 1.35 -1.32 4.28
N GLY A 115 1.20 -0.84 5.52
CA GLY A 115 -0.06 -0.26 5.96
C GLY A 115 -0.14 -0.04 7.45
N SER A 116 -1.36 -0.17 7.98
CA SER A 116 -1.64 -0.04 9.42
C SER A 116 -2.58 -1.13 9.92
N GLY A 117 -2.55 -1.38 11.22
CA GLY A 117 -3.30 -2.46 11.85
C GLY A 117 -2.57 -3.79 11.79
N GLN A 118 -3.32 -4.90 11.80
CA GLN A 118 -2.75 -6.24 11.87
C GLN A 118 -3.31 -7.14 10.77
N ILE A 119 -2.52 -8.12 10.34
CA ILE A 119 -2.97 -9.23 9.49
C ILE A 119 -2.31 -10.51 9.98
N GLU A 120 -3.11 -11.57 10.18
CA GLU A 120 -2.64 -12.85 10.74
C GLU A 120 -1.81 -12.69 12.05
N GLY A 121 -2.13 -11.68 12.85
CA GLY A 121 -1.44 -11.35 14.11
C GLY A 121 -0.14 -10.55 13.98
N TYR A 122 0.30 -10.22 12.77
CA TYR A 122 1.47 -9.38 12.51
C TYR A 122 1.10 -7.91 12.30
N ASP A 123 1.92 -7.01 12.82
CA ASP A 123 1.72 -5.56 12.70
C ASP A 123 2.21 -5.04 11.34
N LEU A 124 1.29 -4.46 10.55
CA LEU A 124 1.60 -3.92 9.22
C LEU A 124 2.53 -2.70 9.28
N GLN A 125 2.60 -1.99 10.40
CA GLN A 125 3.51 -0.84 10.56
C GLN A 125 4.98 -1.27 10.55
N ARG A 126 5.26 -2.56 10.80
CA ARG A 126 6.61 -3.13 10.74
C ARG A 126 7.06 -3.53 9.35
N GLN A 127 6.20 -3.33 8.35
CA GLN A 127 6.37 -3.74 6.95
C GLN A 127 6.59 -5.26 6.84
N LEU A 128 5.69 -5.97 6.18
CA LEU A 128 5.71 -7.43 6.21
C LEU A 128 6.24 -7.99 4.90
N HIS A 129 7.30 -8.80 4.97
CA HIS A 129 7.73 -9.65 3.86
C HIS A 129 6.85 -10.89 3.84
N TYR A 130 6.12 -11.07 2.74
CA TYR A 130 5.21 -12.17 2.51
C TYR A 130 5.71 -13.05 1.38
N ASN A 131 6.04 -14.30 1.68
CA ASN A 131 6.60 -15.24 0.71
C ASN A 131 5.51 -16.23 0.24
N LEU A 132 5.32 -16.36 -1.08
CA LEU A 132 4.33 -17.26 -1.70
C LEU A 132 4.77 -18.72 -1.74
N THR A 133 6.07 -19.01 -1.61
CA THR A 133 6.61 -20.37 -1.61
C THR A 133 6.27 -21.12 -0.32
N ASP A 134 6.13 -20.45 0.81
CA ASP A 134 5.77 -21.10 2.09
C ASP A 134 4.64 -20.41 2.86
N LEU A 135 4.05 -19.35 2.29
CA LEU A 135 3.04 -18.49 2.91
C LEU A 135 3.52 -17.83 4.21
N THR A 136 4.84 -17.74 4.43
CA THR A 136 5.38 -17.11 5.63
C THR A 136 5.28 -15.60 5.56
N LEU A 137 4.90 -15.01 6.69
CA LEU A 137 4.81 -13.58 6.90
C LEU A 137 5.82 -13.18 7.97
N LYS A 138 6.75 -12.29 7.64
CA LYS A 138 7.84 -11.87 8.55
C LYS A 138 7.93 -10.34 8.63
N PRO A 139 8.06 -9.76 9.83
CA PRO A 139 8.30 -8.32 9.95
C PRO A 139 9.72 -7.98 9.46
N ILE A 140 9.82 -6.97 8.60
CA ILE A 140 11.09 -6.45 8.08
C ILE A 140 11.74 -5.56 9.14
N PHE A 141 10.96 -4.68 9.78
CA PHE A 141 11.44 -3.77 10.81
C PHE A 141 11.06 -4.24 12.23
N GLN A 142 11.96 -4.00 13.19
CA GLN A 142 11.69 -4.26 14.61
C GLN A 142 10.98 -3.09 15.31
N GLN A 143 11.07 -1.91 14.72
CA GLN A 143 10.35 -0.71 15.13
C GLN A 143 9.26 -0.37 14.12
N ASP A 144 8.24 0.36 14.57
CA ASP A 144 7.11 0.70 13.73
C ASP A 144 7.50 1.85 12.79
N LEU A 145 7.18 1.71 11.50
CA LEU A 145 7.30 2.75 10.48
C LEU A 145 5.90 3.25 10.15
N THR A 146 5.40 4.20 10.93
CA THR A 146 4.07 4.78 10.72
C THR A 146 4.07 5.68 9.49
N GLY A 147 3.18 5.47 8.51
CA GLY A 147 3.01 6.40 7.39
C GLY A 147 4.05 6.26 6.27
N VAL A 148 4.39 5.03 5.88
CA VAL A 148 5.09 4.75 4.62
C VAL A 148 4.18 5.11 3.44
N ASN A 149 4.70 5.91 2.50
CA ASN A 149 3.99 6.38 1.31
C ASN A 149 4.57 5.80 0.02
N ALA A 150 5.86 5.45 0.00
CA ALA A 150 6.56 4.94 -1.18
C ALA A 150 7.53 3.83 -0.80
N ILE A 151 7.57 2.78 -1.63
CA ILE A 151 8.51 1.68 -1.49
C ILE A 151 9.11 1.42 -2.88
N LEU A 152 10.44 1.43 -2.97
CA LEU A 152 11.19 1.09 -4.17
C LEU A 152 12.03 -0.17 -3.89
N VAL A 153 11.87 -1.19 -4.73
CA VAL A 153 12.70 -2.40 -4.72
C VAL A 153 13.79 -2.22 -5.79
N ASP A 154 15.05 -2.11 -5.35
CA ASP A 154 16.25 -1.99 -6.18
C ASP A 154 17.28 -3.02 -5.70
N GLU A 155 17.09 -4.27 -6.14
CA GLU A 155 17.74 -5.44 -5.56
C GLU A 155 19.28 -5.31 -5.50
N PRO A 156 19.90 -5.63 -4.34
CA PRO A 156 19.34 -6.28 -3.15
C PRO A 156 18.80 -5.31 -2.08
N LEU A 157 18.60 -4.02 -2.39
CA LEU A 157 18.13 -3.02 -1.42
C LEU A 157 16.66 -2.66 -1.66
N VAL A 158 15.93 -2.41 -0.57
CA VAL A 158 14.58 -1.87 -0.59
C VAL A 158 14.55 -0.56 0.17
N TYR A 159 14.04 0.49 -0.48
CA TYR A 159 13.92 1.83 0.08
C TYR A 159 12.48 2.06 0.52
N PHE A 160 12.29 2.43 1.78
CA PHE A 160 11.00 2.81 2.35
C PHE A 160 11.01 4.31 2.59
N GLY A 161 10.03 5.04 2.06
CA GLY A 161 9.87 6.48 2.20
C GLY A 161 8.52 6.86 2.77
N GLY A 162 8.46 7.83 3.68
CA GLY A 162 7.21 8.25 4.31
C GLY A 162 7.37 9.35 5.36
N ASN A 163 6.46 9.40 6.31
CA ASN A 163 6.51 10.31 7.46
C ASN A 163 6.75 9.52 8.76
N PHE A 164 8.00 9.13 9.00
CA PHE A 164 8.44 8.38 10.18
C PHE A 164 9.88 8.71 10.56
N SER A 165 10.31 8.24 11.73
CA SER A 165 11.73 8.27 12.16
C SER A 165 12.25 6.85 12.38
N PHE A 166 13.44 6.56 11.87
CA PHE A 166 14.10 5.25 12.00
C PHE A 166 15.41 5.36 12.78
N SER A 167 15.51 4.62 13.88
CA SER A 167 16.70 4.58 14.73
C SER A 167 17.58 3.39 14.37
N ASN A 168 18.81 3.65 13.94
CA ASN A 168 19.80 2.62 13.70
C ASN A 168 21.07 2.90 14.52
N GLY A 169 21.24 2.16 15.61
CA GLY A 169 22.31 2.40 16.58
C GLY A 169 22.14 3.76 17.28
N SER A 170 23.15 4.62 17.18
CA SER A 170 23.11 5.99 17.75
C SER A 170 22.61 7.05 16.77
N LYS A 171 22.24 6.67 15.53
CA LYS A 171 21.76 7.60 14.50
C LYS A 171 20.24 7.47 14.36
N VAL A 172 19.57 8.59 14.19
CA VAL A 172 18.15 8.67 13.85
C VAL A 172 18.05 9.31 12.48
N GLY A 173 17.43 8.63 11.53
CA GLY A 173 17.12 9.16 10.21
C GLY A 173 15.63 9.41 10.05
N HIS A 174 15.28 10.44 9.30
CA HIS A 174 13.91 10.87 9.08
C HIS A 174 13.44 10.54 7.67
N SER A 175 12.22 10.03 7.56
CA SER A 175 11.45 9.80 6.34
C SER A 175 11.98 8.77 5.35
N VAL A 176 13.11 8.12 5.64
CA VAL A 176 13.65 7.05 4.80
C VAL A 176 14.32 5.96 5.63
N ALA A 177 14.14 4.70 5.22
CA ALA A 177 14.83 3.54 5.77
C ALA A 177 15.14 2.52 4.67
N LEU A 178 16.18 1.73 4.89
CA LEU A 178 16.62 0.68 3.97
C LEU A 178 16.45 -0.70 4.59
N TRP A 179 16.16 -1.67 3.74
CA TRP A 179 16.27 -3.09 4.06
C TRP A 179 17.10 -3.80 3.00
N ASN A 180 18.08 -4.60 3.43
CA ASN A 180 18.88 -5.43 2.54
C ASN A 180 18.32 -6.85 2.53
N LEU A 181 17.93 -7.32 1.34
CA LEU A 181 17.31 -8.62 1.11
C LEU A 181 18.24 -9.79 1.43
N GLU A 182 19.52 -9.70 1.05
CA GLU A 182 20.50 -10.78 1.20
C GLU A 182 20.96 -10.95 2.65
N LYS A 183 21.21 -9.85 3.35
CA LYS A 183 21.66 -9.83 4.75
C LYS A 183 20.51 -9.90 5.74
N ASN A 184 19.30 -9.59 5.29
CA ASN A 184 18.12 -9.41 6.12
C ASN A 184 18.37 -8.43 7.28
N ASP A 185 19.06 -7.32 7.00
CA ASP A 185 19.32 -6.24 7.94
C ASP A 185 18.68 -4.93 7.48
N THR A 186 18.31 -4.10 8.45
CA THR A 186 17.74 -2.77 8.19
C THR A 186 18.78 -1.71 8.48
N SER A 187 18.84 -0.68 7.63
CA SER A 187 19.85 0.37 7.76
C SER A 187 19.31 1.74 7.36
N LEU A 188 20.13 2.76 7.58
CA LEU A 188 19.88 4.11 7.06
C LEU A 188 20.71 4.29 5.78
N PRO A 189 20.24 5.11 4.82
CA PRO A 189 21.09 5.47 3.69
C PRO A 189 22.32 6.27 4.14
N PRO A 190 23.35 6.41 3.29
CA PRO A 190 24.56 7.16 3.63
C PRO A 190 24.31 8.61 4.05
N PHE A 191 23.23 9.21 3.56
CA PHE A 191 22.79 10.57 3.91
C PHE A 191 21.88 10.65 5.15
N ILE A 192 21.68 9.51 5.82
CA ILE A 192 20.91 9.34 7.07
C ILE A 192 19.40 9.55 6.88
N GLY A 193 18.96 10.69 6.35
CA GLY A 193 17.55 11.00 6.10
C GLY A 193 17.33 12.46 5.71
N PHE A 194 16.11 12.98 5.85
CA PHE A 194 15.67 14.26 5.28
C PHE A 194 15.33 15.36 6.32
N GLY A 195 15.73 15.17 7.59
CA GLY A 195 15.51 16.12 8.68
C GLY A 195 14.15 15.97 9.40
N GLU A 196 14.00 16.60 10.55
CA GLU A 196 12.75 16.54 11.31
C GLU A 196 11.56 17.13 10.53
N ASN A 197 10.37 16.54 10.71
CA ASN A 197 9.12 16.90 10.02
C ASN A 197 9.15 16.74 8.49
N SER A 198 10.12 16.02 7.93
CA SER A 198 10.09 15.69 6.50
C SER A 198 9.03 14.63 6.18
N THR A 199 8.62 14.55 4.91
CA THR A 199 7.82 13.46 4.38
C THR A 199 8.33 13.09 2.99
N ILE A 200 8.51 11.81 2.69
CA ILE A 200 8.72 11.32 1.32
C ILE A 200 7.39 10.81 0.77
N ASN A 201 7.01 11.27 -0.43
CA ASN A 201 5.80 10.86 -1.14
C ASN A 201 6.08 9.95 -2.33
N SER A 202 7.26 10.06 -2.94
CA SER A 202 7.64 9.26 -4.12
C SER A 202 9.12 8.93 -4.08
N ILE A 203 9.45 7.69 -4.48
CA ILE A 203 10.82 7.25 -4.73
C ILE A 203 10.83 6.71 -6.16
N VAL A 204 11.60 7.35 -7.04
CA VAL A 204 11.62 7.05 -8.48
C VAL A 204 13.01 6.56 -8.85
N GLN A 205 13.11 5.34 -9.39
CA GLN A 205 14.36 4.86 -9.98
C GLN A 205 14.50 5.45 -11.39
N LEU A 206 15.60 6.17 -11.63
CA LEU A 206 15.94 6.70 -12.95
C LEU A 206 16.75 5.67 -13.75
N ASP A 207 17.79 5.11 -13.13
CA ASP A 207 18.55 3.96 -13.62
C ASP A 207 19.14 3.16 -12.45
N GLY A 208 20.03 2.21 -12.74
CA GLY A 208 20.71 1.39 -11.72
C GLY A 208 21.72 2.14 -10.84
N ASP A 209 21.97 3.43 -11.09
CA ASP A 209 22.86 4.27 -10.27
C ASP A 209 22.14 5.49 -9.66
N ASN A 210 20.95 5.86 -10.13
CA ASN A 210 20.27 7.10 -9.77
C ASN A 210 18.84 6.87 -9.26
N ILE A 211 18.59 7.29 -8.02
CA ILE A 211 17.28 7.24 -7.36
C ILE A 211 16.86 8.66 -6.98
N LEU A 212 15.62 9.04 -7.26
CA LEU A 212 15.06 10.35 -6.98
C LEU A 212 14.03 10.27 -5.86
N PHE A 213 14.24 11.04 -4.79
CA PHE A 213 13.31 11.19 -3.68
C PHE A 213 12.51 12.48 -3.84
N ALA A 214 11.19 12.41 -3.77
CA ALA A 214 10.30 13.56 -3.82
C ALA A 214 9.35 13.60 -2.61
N GLY A 215 9.13 14.78 -2.05
CA GLY A 215 8.32 14.96 -0.85
C GLY A 215 8.36 16.38 -0.28
N GLU A 216 8.18 16.50 1.03
CA GLU A 216 8.31 17.75 1.79
C GLU A 216 9.59 17.67 2.65
N PHE A 217 10.65 18.33 2.20
CA PHE A 217 11.92 18.48 2.93
C PHE A 217 12.77 19.59 2.31
N CYS A 218 13.67 20.17 3.10
CA CYS A 218 14.60 21.20 2.64
C CYS A 218 16.06 20.94 3.07
N GLN A 219 16.32 19.84 3.77
CA GLN A 219 17.63 19.48 4.31
C GLN A 219 17.85 17.97 4.28
N LEU A 220 19.06 17.53 4.63
CA LEU A 220 19.41 16.15 4.93
C LEU A 220 19.83 16.04 6.39
N ASP A 221 19.61 14.89 7.02
CA ASP A 221 20.09 14.61 8.38
C ASP A 221 21.63 14.66 8.45
N ASP A 222 22.32 14.26 7.38
CA ASP A 222 23.74 14.58 7.18
C ASP A 222 23.89 15.84 6.30
N ALA A 223 23.68 17.01 6.92
CA ALA A 223 23.77 18.31 6.26
C ALA A 223 25.12 18.55 5.54
N ARG A 224 26.19 17.82 5.92
CA ARG A 224 27.52 17.91 5.29
C ARG A 224 27.52 17.50 3.83
N LEU A 225 26.52 16.74 3.38
CA LEU A 225 26.42 16.28 2.00
C LEU A 225 25.90 17.36 1.06
N LEU A 226 25.09 18.30 1.55
CA LEU A 226 24.60 19.44 0.75
C LEU A 226 25.66 20.53 0.56
N GLU A 227 26.83 20.34 1.16
CA GLU A 227 27.95 21.25 1.10
C GLU A 227 28.72 21.03 -0.21
N TYR A 228 28.66 21.99 -1.14
CA TYR A 228 29.41 21.88 -2.38
C TYR A 228 30.92 22.07 -2.15
N HIS A 229 31.74 21.03 -2.41
CA HIS A 229 33.17 21.21 -2.59
C HIS A 229 33.49 21.42 -4.07
N ASN A 230 33.70 22.69 -4.44
CA ASN A 230 34.12 23.05 -5.79
C ASN A 230 35.61 22.68 -6.00
N LEU A 231 35.92 21.41 -6.24
CA LEU A 231 37.22 20.97 -6.75
C LEU A 231 37.15 20.87 -8.28
N ASN A 232 36.90 22.00 -8.94
CA ASN A 232 37.20 22.20 -10.36
C ASN A 232 37.11 23.70 -10.73
N SER A 233 38.01 24.51 -10.17
CA SER A 233 38.38 25.79 -10.77
C SER A 233 39.65 25.62 -11.61
N HIS A 234 39.56 24.84 -12.70
CA HIS A 234 40.63 24.80 -13.70
C HIS A 234 40.67 26.06 -14.60
N ASN A 235 39.96 27.14 -14.25
CA ASN A 235 40.12 28.47 -14.81
C ASN A 235 39.58 29.57 -13.87
N SER A 236 40.11 29.62 -12.64
CA SER A 236 40.18 30.90 -11.92
C SER A 236 41.61 31.13 -11.49
N SER A 237 42.15 32.28 -11.85
CA SER A 237 43.42 32.81 -11.37
C SER A 237 43.37 33.25 -9.90
N HIS A 238 42.47 32.68 -9.09
CA HIS A 238 42.38 32.93 -7.66
C HIS A 238 42.67 31.62 -6.94
N LYS A 239 43.95 31.42 -6.61
CA LYS A 239 44.34 30.63 -5.45
C LYS A 239 43.63 31.28 -4.26
N SER A 240 42.59 30.67 -3.70
CA SER A 240 42.01 31.11 -2.44
C SER A 240 43.08 30.90 -1.37
N ASN A 241 43.75 32.00 -1.01
CA ASN A 241 44.86 32.02 -0.08
C ASN A 241 44.24 32.00 1.33
N TRP A 242 44.15 30.81 1.95
CA TRP A 242 43.53 30.62 3.27
C TRP A 242 44.09 31.51 4.39
N THR A 243 45.23 32.17 4.15
CA THR A 243 45.79 33.23 4.99
C THR A 243 44.94 34.54 5.03
N GLU A 244 43.97 34.72 4.14
CA GLU A 244 43.13 35.92 4.04
C GLU A 244 41.91 35.90 4.98
N VAL A 245 41.51 34.73 5.50
CA VAL A 245 40.39 34.61 6.47
C VAL A 245 40.80 35.20 7.82
N GLU A 246 40.00 36.11 8.40
CA GLU A 246 40.33 36.83 9.64
C GLU A 246 39.11 36.96 10.56
N LEU A 247 39.03 36.20 11.65
CA LEU A 247 37.80 36.18 12.48
C LEU A 247 37.71 37.32 13.48
N GLY A 248 38.84 37.99 13.74
CA GLY A 248 38.97 39.06 14.72
C GLY A 248 39.03 40.45 14.11
N SER A 249 38.68 41.46 14.91
CA SER A 249 39.01 42.84 14.58
C SER A 249 40.41 43.17 15.07
N ALA A 250 41.25 43.73 14.20
CA ALA A 250 42.55 44.27 14.60
C ALA A 250 42.36 45.44 15.56
N ILE A 251 43.08 45.44 16.67
CA ILE A 251 43.05 46.49 17.69
C ILE A 251 43.78 47.73 17.15
N PRO A 252 43.15 48.92 17.17
CA PRO A 252 43.82 50.14 16.73
C PRO A 252 44.93 50.57 17.68
N LEU A 253 46.18 50.57 17.20
CA LEU A 253 47.35 50.98 18.00
C LEU A 253 47.75 52.46 17.78
N GLN A 254 46.94 53.26 17.10
CA GLN A 254 47.27 54.65 16.76
C GLN A 254 47.39 55.59 17.95
N ASN A 255 46.62 55.32 19.02
CA ASN A 255 46.54 56.17 20.22
C ASN A 255 47.25 55.54 21.43
N VAL A 256 48.16 54.58 21.21
CA VAL A 256 48.89 53.91 22.30
C VAL A 256 50.18 54.66 22.63
N ASN A 257 50.64 54.52 23.87
CA ASN A 257 51.91 55.10 24.29
C ASN A 257 53.02 54.04 24.24
N TRP A 258 54.06 54.27 23.43
CA TRP A 258 55.14 53.32 23.21
C TRP A 258 56.34 53.57 24.13
N THR A 259 56.99 52.50 24.56
CA THR A 259 58.21 52.50 25.37
C THR A 259 59.18 51.48 24.78
N SER A 260 60.29 51.97 24.24
CA SER A 260 61.27 51.17 23.47
C SER A 260 62.69 51.18 24.07
N GLY A 261 62.93 51.87 25.19
CA GLY A 261 64.27 51.98 25.77
C GLY A 261 65.30 52.57 24.80
N ASP A 262 66.50 51.99 24.76
CA ASP A 262 67.60 52.40 23.86
C ASP A 262 67.48 51.83 22.41
N SER A 263 66.36 51.18 22.07
CA SER A 263 66.15 50.63 20.73
C SER A 263 65.69 51.68 19.71
N HIS A 264 66.01 51.45 18.43
CA HIS A 264 65.46 52.22 17.33
C HIS A 264 64.02 51.76 17.06
N PHE A 265 63.06 52.68 17.05
CA PHE A 265 61.64 52.37 16.89
C PHE A 265 60.93 53.43 16.02
N ASP A 266 60.37 52.99 14.90
CA ASP A 266 59.50 53.78 14.04
C ASP A 266 58.04 53.40 14.26
N ALA A 267 57.36 54.13 15.14
CA ALA A 267 55.97 53.85 15.50
C ALA A 267 55.00 53.91 14.30
N GLY A 268 55.26 54.77 13.30
CA GLY A 268 54.36 54.96 12.17
C GLY A 268 54.33 53.72 11.26
N ASN A 269 55.51 53.22 10.91
CA ASN A 269 55.66 52.01 10.11
C ASN A 269 55.39 50.72 10.92
N PHE A 270 55.54 50.76 12.25
CA PHE A 270 55.23 49.61 13.10
C PHE A 270 53.72 49.36 13.25
N ILE A 271 52.90 50.40 13.34
CA ILE A 271 51.43 50.28 13.54
C ILE A 271 50.74 49.67 12.31
N CYS A 272 51.23 49.98 11.11
CA CYS A 272 50.74 49.41 9.86
C CYS A 272 51.78 48.46 9.25
N PRO A 273 51.62 47.13 9.42
CA PRO A 273 52.66 46.19 9.07
C PRO A 273 53.10 46.30 7.62
N ASP A 274 54.38 46.63 7.42
CA ASP A 274 55.09 46.41 6.17
C ASP A 274 56.15 45.35 6.41
N PRO A 275 55.96 44.10 5.92
CA PRO A 275 56.92 43.03 6.13
C PRO A 275 58.24 43.26 5.39
N SER A 276 58.35 44.28 4.53
CA SER A 276 59.60 44.63 3.86
C SER A 276 60.48 45.61 4.64
N GLN A 277 59.94 46.25 5.69
CA GLN A 277 60.63 47.26 6.50
C GLN A 277 60.89 46.75 7.92
N GLU A 278 62.06 47.05 8.47
CA GLU A 278 62.35 46.83 9.89
C GLU A 278 61.96 48.08 10.67
N SER A 279 61.00 47.96 11.60
CA SER A 279 60.45 49.11 12.34
C SER A 279 60.85 49.12 13.81
N TRP A 280 61.37 48.01 14.33
CA TRP A 280 61.99 47.92 15.65
C TRP A 280 63.34 47.20 15.55
N LEU A 281 64.39 47.79 16.12
CA LEU A 281 65.73 47.20 16.18
C LEU A 281 66.41 47.51 17.51
N HIS A 282 66.90 46.47 18.18
CA HIS A 282 67.71 46.57 19.38
C HIS A 282 69.06 45.85 19.18
N SER A 283 70.15 46.50 19.60
CA SER A 283 71.49 45.93 19.53
C SER A 283 71.68 44.85 20.60
N GLY A 284 71.96 43.61 20.19
CA GLY A 284 72.10 42.45 21.09
C GLY A 284 70.98 41.41 20.94
N ALA A 285 71.24 40.19 21.39
CA ALA A 285 70.36 39.02 21.17
C ALA A 285 69.07 38.97 22.03
N SER A 286 68.79 40.02 22.81
CA SER A 286 67.59 40.14 23.65
C SER A 286 67.20 41.61 23.80
N GLY A 287 65.90 41.91 23.86
CA GLY A 287 65.37 43.28 23.99
C GLY A 287 63.88 43.28 24.30
N SER A 288 63.31 44.42 24.67
CA SER A 288 61.86 44.54 24.88
C SER A 288 61.25 45.80 24.26
N LEU A 289 59.98 45.69 23.90
CA LEU A 289 59.15 46.76 23.37
C LEU A 289 57.79 46.70 24.04
N SER A 290 57.35 47.80 24.67
CA SER A 290 56.07 47.87 25.35
C SER A 290 55.15 48.97 24.81
N CYS A 291 53.85 48.70 24.81
CA CYS A 291 52.81 49.69 24.56
C CYS A 291 51.79 49.73 25.72
N SER A 292 51.43 50.95 26.13
CA SER A 292 50.31 51.19 27.03
C SER A 292 49.07 51.56 26.22
N LEU A 293 47.98 50.82 26.44
CA LEU A 293 46.73 50.99 25.72
C LEU A 293 45.90 52.11 26.37
N PRO A 294 45.10 52.86 25.60
CA PRO A 294 44.26 53.94 26.13
C PRO A 294 43.07 53.41 26.94
N GLN A 295 42.68 52.14 26.74
CA GLN A 295 41.59 51.45 27.43
C GLN A 295 41.96 49.97 27.60
N GLU A 296 41.31 49.30 28.56
CA GLU A 296 41.45 47.85 28.70
C GLU A 296 40.79 47.12 27.53
N ILE A 297 41.49 46.15 26.97
CA ILE A 297 41.00 45.31 25.87
C ILE A 297 41.26 43.84 26.18
N THR A 298 40.52 42.95 25.54
CA THR A 298 40.74 41.50 25.68
C THR A 298 41.21 40.93 24.35
N PRO A 299 42.54 40.85 24.10
CA PRO A 299 43.04 40.26 22.87
C PRO A 299 42.94 38.74 22.94
N TYR A 300 42.58 38.11 21.82
CA TYR A 300 42.57 36.65 21.70
C TYR A 300 43.73 36.12 20.85
N LYS A 301 44.40 36.96 20.05
CA LYS A 301 45.65 36.60 19.38
C LYS A 301 46.57 37.79 19.09
N ILE A 302 47.84 37.47 18.86
CA ILE A 302 48.88 38.36 18.36
C ILE A 302 49.47 37.79 17.06
N ARG A 303 49.60 38.64 16.04
CA ARG A 303 50.35 38.34 14.81
C ARG A 303 51.69 39.04 14.85
N ILE A 304 52.78 38.31 14.60
CA ILE A 304 54.14 38.85 14.67
C ILE A 304 54.80 38.73 13.29
N TYR A 305 55.40 39.83 12.83
CA TYR A 305 56.19 39.93 11.61
C TYR A 305 57.66 40.05 12.00
N ASN A 306 58.43 38.99 11.74
CA ASN A 306 59.87 38.95 12.06
C ASN A 306 60.66 39.90 11.14
N SER A 307 61.88 40.28 11.54
CA SER A 307 62.71 41.21 10.78
C SER A 307 62.93 40.75 9.32
N PRO A 308 62.97 41.66 8.33
CA PRO A 308 63.43 41.36 6.97
C PRO A 308 64.94 41.16 6.87
N VAL A 309 65.69 41.46 7.94
CA VAL A 309 67.14 41.33 8.01
C VAL A 309 67.49 40.07 8.79
N MET A 310 68.10 39.08 8.11
CA MET A 310 68.39 37.75 8.69
C MET A 310 69.16 37.78 10.02
N ASP A 311 70.11 38.71 10.21
CA ASP A 311 70.91 38.82 11.46
C ASP A 311 70.11 39.39 12.65
N ASN A 312 68.93 39.96 12.39
CA ASN A 312 68.07 40.59 13.38
C ASN A 312 66.84 39.74 13.71
N GLU A 313 66.64 38.61 13.03
CA GLU A 313 65.45 37.77 13.23
C GLU A 313 65.41 37.14 14.63
N ILE A 314 64.27 37.28 15.30
CA ILE A 314 64.05 36.73 16.64
C ILE A 314 63.71 35.24 16.54
N SER A 315 64.31 34.42 17.40
CA SER A 315 64.05 32.98 17.47
C SER A 315 63.19 32.57 18.66
N LEU A 316 63.22 33.34 19.75
CA LEU A 316 62.47 33.04 20.97
C LEU A 316 61.95 34.33 21.63
N PHE A 317 60.69 34.33 22.05
CA PHE A 317 60.06 35.48 22.70
C PHE A 317 59.09 35.08 23.82
N ARG A 318 58.60 36.09 24.55
CA ARG A 318 57.45 35.98 25.45
C ARG A 318 56.66 37.29 25.47
N ILE A 319 55.41 37.22 25.94
CA ILE A 319 54.54 38.38 26.13
C ILE A 319 54.24 38.57 27.62
N LEU A 320 54.38 39.80 28.11
CA LEU A 320 53.92 40.21 29.43
C LEU A 320 52.72 41.15 29.30
N ALA A 321 51.67 40.92 30.09
CA ALA A 321 50.46 41.75 30.09
C ALA A 321 50.32 42.55 31.41
N GLY A 322 50.02 43.84 31.32
CA GLY A 322 49.65 44.69 32.46
C GLY A 322 48.16 44.58 32.80
N PRO A 323 47.75 44.82 34.06
CA PRO A 323 48.52 45.48 35.12
C PRO A 323 49.40 44.54 35.96
N THR A 324 49.22 43.22 35.85
CA THR A 324 49.90 42.23 36.71
C THR A 324 51.34 41.89 36.28
N ARG A 325 51.75 42.29 35.07
CA ARG A 325 53.01 41.88 34.41
C ARG A 325 53.18 40.36 34.33
N GLY A 326 52.08 39.62 34.22
CA GLY A 326 52.07 38.17 34.09
C GLY A 326 52.53 37.70 32.71
N ILE A 327 53.16 36.52 32.65
CA ILE A 327 53.51 35.85 31.39
C ILE A 327 52.25 35.26 30.78
N MET A 328 52.01 35.51 29.50
CA MET A 328 50.84 35.02 28.78
C MET A 328 51.09 33.64 28.17
N ASN A 329 50.14 32.72 28.35
CA ASN A 329 50.15 31.42 27.69
C ASN A 329 49.63 31.58 26.26
N LEU A 330 50.37 31.04 25.31
CA LEU A 330 50.13 31.17 23.88
C LEU A 330 49.96 29.80 23.21
N THR A 331 49.17 29.77 22.15
CA THR A 331 49.00 28.62 21.26
C THR A 331 49.27 29.05 19.83
N TYR A 332 50.00 28.25 19.06
CA TYR A 332 50.32 28.52 17.66
C TYR A 332 50.22 27.26 16.81
N VAL A 333 50.13 27.42 15.50
CA VAL A 333 50.25 26.31 14.55
C VAL A 333 51.71 26.13 14.19
N ASP A 334 52.25 24.93 14.41
CA ASP A 334 53.62 24.60 14.02
C ASP A 334 53.73 24.56 12.49
N PRO A 335 54.57 25.42 11.85
CA PRO A 335 54.70 25.46 10.39
C PRO A 335 55.20 24.16 9.76
N ASP A 336 55.95 23.32 10.50
CA ASP A 336 56.49 22.06 9.99
C ASP A 336 55.47 20.92 10.12
N ALA A 337 54.78 20.84 11.26
CA ALA A 337 53.84 19.75 11.55
C ALA A 337 52.40 20.02 11.08
N GLY A 338 51.98 21.29 10.99
CA GLY A 338 50.59 21.68 10.77
C GLY A 338 49.67 21.40 11.97
N GLU A 339 50.24 21.16 13.15
CA GLU A 339 49.50 20.86 14.38
C GLU A 339 49.59 22.02 15.39
N LEU A 340 48.58 22.12 16.26
CA LEU A 340 48.57 23.10 17.35
C LEU A 340 49.61 22.76 18.42
N ARG A 341 50.39 23.77 18.82
CA ARG A 341 51.37 23.70 19.91
C ARG A 341 51.19 24.85 20.89
N TYR A 342 51.68 24.64 22.10
CA TYR A 342 51.52 25.57 23.22
C TYR A 342 52.89 26.05 23.71
N CYS A 343 52.96 27.30 24.16
CA CYS A 343 54.15 27.90 24.77
C CYS A 343 53.76 29.00 25.77
N ASP A 344 54.66 29.36 26.68
CA ASP A 344 54.44 30.40 27.69
C ASP A 344 55.62 31.38 27.77
N ALA A 345 56.65 31.07 28.56
CA ALA A 345 57.84 31.88 28.75
C ALA A 345 58.85 31.75 27.61
N PHE A 346 58.71 30.75 26.74
CA PHE A 346 59.64 30.40 25.67
C PHE A 346 58.88 30.07 24.38
N CYS A 347 58.34 31.08 23.71
CA CYS A 347 57.60 30.91 22.46
C CYS A 347 58.53 30.99 21.24
N PRO A 348 58.56 29.97 20.37
CA PRO A 348 59.41 29.97 19.19
C PRO A 348 58.84 30.91 18.13
N LEU A 349 59.71 31.67 17.47
CA LEU A 349 59.38 32.44 16.27
C LEU A 349 60.23 31.93 15.11
N TYR A 350 59.57 31.45 14.06
CA TYR A 350 60.27 30.85 12.93
C TYR A 350 60.93 31.92 12.06
N ASN A 351 62.08 31.58 11.46
CA ASN A 351 62.72 32.48 10.52
C ASN A 351 61.92 32.59 9.22
N ARG A 352 62.02 33.72 8.53
CA ARG A 352 61.20 34.01 7.35
C ARG A 352 61.50 33.09 6.17
N GLN A 353 62.76 32.70 5.99
CA GLN A 353 63.14 31.76 4.95
C GLN A 353 62.39 30.43 5.11
N ARG A 354 62.29 29.89 6.33
CA ARG A 354 61.54 28.65 6.59
C ARG A 354 60.05 28.82 6.38
N LEU A 355 59.47 29.94 6.80
CA LEU A 355 58.05 30.23 6.54
C LEU A 355 57.77 30.33 5.03
N ALA A 356 58.67 30.95 4.26
CA ALA A 356 58.58 31.02 2.81
C ALA A 356 58.69 29.64 2.15
N GLU A 357 59.68 28.83 2.54
CA GLU A 357 59.83 27.45 2.08
C GLU A 357 58.58 26.60 2.39
N ALA A 358 58.07 26.67 3.62
CA ALA A 358 56.87 25.93 4.05
C ALA A 358 55.59 26.38 3.33
N SER A 359 55.45 27.68 3.06
CA SER A 359 54.30 28.26 2.33
C SER A 359 54.32 27.94 0.82
N SER A 360 55.49 27.61 0.25
CA SER A 360 55.63 27.31 -1.19
C SER A 360 55.10 25.93 -1.61
N ASN A 361 54.83 25.05 -0.64
CA ASN A 361 54.29 23.71 -0.88
C ASN A 361 52.76 23.75 -1.10
N PRO A 362 52.20 23.30 -2.24
CA PRO A 362 50.76 23.36 -2.49
C PRO A 362 49.90 22.55 -1.50
N SER A 363 50.50 21.64 -0.73
CA SER A 363 49.82 20.86 0.32
C SER A 363 49.85 21.51 1.72
N SER A 364 50.49 22.68 1.88
CA SER A 364 50.54 23.39 3.17
C SER A 364 49.39 24.38 3.38
N ALA A 365 48.58 24.71 2.36
CA ALA A 365 47.45 25.63 2.51
C ALA A 365 46.45 25.18 3.61
N ASP A 366 46.15 23.88 3.69
CA ASP A 366 45.29 23.28 4.73
C ASP A 366 45.97 23.21 6.12
N ARG A 367 47.29 23.45 6.19
CA ARG A 367 48.11 23.40 7.42
C ARG A 367 48.55 24.79 7.91
N MET A 368 48.27 25.83 7.14
CA MET A 368 48.68 27.21 7.44
C MET A 368 47.70 27.94 8.37
N ILE A 369 46.49 27.43 8.53
CA ILE A 369 45.45 27.97 9.40
C ILE A 369 44.78 26.85 10.16
N THR A 370 44.37 27.12 11.40
CA THR A 370 43.46 26.27 12.15
C THR A 370 42.44 27.14 12.88
N PHE A 371 41.28 26.56 13.14
CA PHE A 371 40.19 27.20 13.86
C PHE A 371 39.99 26.50 15.20
N SER A 372 39.92 27.28 16.27
CA SER A 372 39.62 26.82 17.62
C SER A 372 38.42 27.57 18.21
N ASN A 373 37.93 27.12 19.37
CA ASN A 373 36.86 27.75 20.13
C ASN A 373 35.55 27.92 19.31
N ASN A 374 34.97 26.83 18.80
CA ASN A 374 33.74 26.88 17.97
C ASN A 374 33.84 27.81 16.74
N ASN A 375 34.97 27.79 16.03
CA ASN A 375 35.23 28.67 14.87
C ASN A 375 35.16 30.17 15.22
N THR A 376 35.57 30.57 16.42
CA THR A 376 35.67 31.99 16.82
C THR A 376 37.11 32.48 16.93
N THR A 377 38.09 31.58 16.90
CA THR A 377 39.52 31.90 16.95
C THR A 377 40.22 31.25 15.76
N ASP A 378 40.78 32.06 14.86
CA ASP A 378 41.69 31.59 13.82
C ASP A 378 43.15 31.79 14.26
N ILE A 379 43.98 30.79 14.01
CA ILE A 379 45.42 30.84 14.25
C ILE A 379 46.11 30.44 12.95
N LYS A 380 46.89 31.36 12.37
CA LYS A 380 47.56 31.12 11.09
C LYS A 380 49.01 31.57 11.05
N TRP A 381 49.71 31.11 10.04
CA TRP A 381 51.03 31.61 9.65
C TRP A 381 51.08 31.81 8.14
N GLY A 382 51.95 32.71 7.69
CA GLY A 382 52.17 33.02 6.28
C GLY A 382 53.65 33.17 5.99
N GLU A 383 54.00 33.49 4.75
CA GLU A 383 55.39 33.69 4.31
C GLU A 383 56.16 34.69 5.21
N ASN A 384 55.47 35.69 5.76
CA ASN A 384 56.09 36.81 6.46
C ASN A 384 55.64 36.98 7.91
N PHE A 385 54.74 36.12 8.42
CA PHE A 385 54.18 36.27 9.76
C PHE A 385 53.82 34.95 10.41
N GLN A 386 53.76 34.96 11.74
CA GLN A 386 53.26 33.85 12.55
C GLN A 386 52.30 34.38 13.62
N GLU A 387 51.20 33.67 13.87
CA GLU A 387 50.21 34.03 14.88
C GLU A 387 50.26 33.13 16.10
N PHE A 388 49.89 33.74 17.23
CA PHE A 388 49.82 33.11 18.53
C PHE A 388 48.51 33.54 19.21
N ALA A 389 47.62 32.60 19.49
CA ALA A 389 46.41 32.86 20.27
C ALA A 389 46.71 32.84 21.77
N PHE A 390 46.10 33.77 22.50
CA PHE A 390 46.13 33.77 23.97
C PHE A 390 45.21 32.66 24.49
N VAL A 391 45.74 31.80 25.36
CA VAL A 391 44.95 30.70 25.97
C VAL A 391 43.92 31.27 26.96
N ASN A 392 44.29 32.36 27.65
CA ASN A 392 43.44 33.05 28.62
C ASN A 392 43.04 34.41 28.06
N ASN A 393 41.75 34.61 27.83
CA ASN A 393 41.17 35.90 27.44
C ASN A 393 41.01 36.78 28.69
N VAL A 394 42.05 37.56 29.00
CA VAL A 394 42.04 38.51 30.12
C VAL A 394 42.05 39.96 29.61
N PRO A 395 41.32 40.88 30.26
CA PRO A 395 41.47 42.30 30.00
C PRO A 395 42.90 42.77 30.31
N ILE A 396 43.49 43.55 29.41
CA ILE A 396 44.85 44.07 29.55
C ILE A 396 44.90 45.57 29.25
N SER A 397 45.75 46.28 29.99
CA SER A 397 46.00 47.72 29.81
C SER A 397 47.38 48.03 29.20
N SER A 398 48.28 47.05 29.14
CA SER A 398 49.55 47.16 28.44
C SER A 398 50.07 45.81 27.97
N VAL A 399 50.88 45.83 26.91
CA VAL A 399 51.56 44.67 26.33
C VAL A 399 53.05 44.97 26.26
N GLU A 400 53.88 44.07 26.77
CA GLU A 400 55.33 44.10 26.61
C GLU A 400 55.79 42.83 25.87
N PHE A 401 56.33 43.02 24.67
CA PHE A 401 57.00 42.00 23.89
C PHE A 401 58.46 41.90 24.33
N VAL A 402 58.92 40.71 24.73
CA VAL A 402 60.30 40.48 25.15
C VAL A 402 60.95 39.44 24.24
N ALA A 403 61.93 39.87 23.45
CA ALA A 403 62.81 39.00 22.69
C ALA A 403 63.86 38.38 23.61
N LEU A 404 63.94 37.04 23.63
CA LEU A 404 64.80 36.27 24.51
C LEU A 404 66.06 35.75 23.81
N SER A 405 65.97 35.52 22.49
CA SER A 405 67.07 35.04 21.65
C SER A 405 66.87 35.45 20.19
N SER A 406 67.97 35.54 19.45
CA SER A 406 68.03 35.82 18.01
C SER A 406 68.55 34.61 17.22
N TYR A 407 68.32 34.59 15.90
CA TYR A 407 69.07 33.74 14.95
C TYR A 407 70.45 34.32 14.60
N GLY A 408 70.66 35.62 14.84
CA GLY A 408 71.91 36.35 14.64
C GLY A 408 72.38 37.10 15.91
N ASN A 409 72.93 38.30 15.74
CA ASN A 409 73.52 39.07 16.84
C ASN A 409 72.60 40.14 17.44
N ASN A 410 71.52 40.52 16.74
CA ASN A 410 70.60 41.57 17.16
C ASN A 410 69.15 41.06 17.16
N VAL A 411 68.22 41.82 17.72
CA VAL A 411 66.79 41.50 17.66
C VAL A 411 66.03 42.65 17.01
N GLY A 412 65.16 42.31 16.06
CA GLY A 412 64.32 43.27 15.37
C GLY A 412 63.00 42.66 14.92
N LEU A 413 62.02 43.54 14.66
CA LEU A 413 60.70 43.19 14.14
C LEU A 413 60.31 44.16 13.03
N SER A 414 59.56 43.65 12.06
CA SER A 414 58.80 44.52 11.15
C SER A 414 57.62 45.15 11.88
N SER A 415 56.81 44.33 12.57
CA SER A 415 55.59 44.77 13.25
C SER A 415 54.99 43.63 14.10
N TRP A 416 54.03 43.97 14.96
CA TRP A 416 53.05 43.01 15.45
C TRP A 416 51.64 43.64 15.50
N GLN A 417 50.62 42.81 15.41
CA GLN A 417 49.21 43.20 15.49
C GLN A 417 48.49 42.42 16.59
N LEU A 418 47.57 43.06 17.32
CA LEU A 418 46.68 42.38 18.26
C LEU A 418 45.27 42.33 17.69
N PHE A 419 44.54 41.26 18.01
CA PHE A 419 43.15 41.07 17.57
C PHE A 419 42.26 40.75 18.77
N GLN A 420 41.01 41.25 18.71
CA GLN A 420 39.97 40.99 19.71
C GLN A 420 38.75 40.33 19.07
N SER A 421 38.08 39.45 19.82
CA SER A 421 36.89 38.72 19.37
C SER A 421 35.60 39.46 19.68
N ASN A 422 35.64 40.38 20.66
CA ASN A 422 34.50 41.14 21.16
C ASN A 422 34.74 42.66 21.02
N PRO A 423 34.74 43.22 19.80
CA PRO A 423 35.00 44.65 19.62
C PRO A 423 33.90 45.52 20.25
N SER A 424 34.34 46.61 20.88
CA SER A 424 33.47 47.70 21.35
C SER A 424 33.38 48.79 20.28
N ILE A 425 32.16 49.22 19.95
CA ILE A 425 31.87 50.29 18.99
C ILE A 425 31.33 51.50 19.77
N TYR A 426 32.16 52.52 19.92
CA TYR A 426 31.88 53.70 20.74
C TYR A 426 31.05 54.76 20.01
N ALA A 427 30.18 55.46 20.72
CA ALA A 427 29.45 56.62 20.21
C ALA A 427 30.42 57.79 19.91
N ASN A 428 31.49 57.92 20.70
CA ASN A 428 32.62 58.77 20.36
C ASN A 428 33.45 58.13 19.23
N ASN A 429 33.15 58.53 18.00
CA ASN A 429 33.76 57.94 16.82
C ASN A 429 35.30 58.11 16.74
N SER A 430 35.91 58.98 17.56
CA SER A 430 37.37 59.10 17.66
C SER A 430 38.04 57.83 18.21
N LEU A 431 37.30 57.01 18.95
CA LEU A 431 37.75 55.74 19.52
C LEU A 431 37.56 54.55 18.56
N ASN A 432 36.84 54.73 17.45
CA ASN A 432 36.56 53.68 16.45
C ASN A 432 37.51 53.73 15.24
N LYS A 433 38.54 54.59 15.26
CA LYS A 433 39.45 54.74 14.11
C LYS A 433 40.10 53.39 13.76
N PRO A 434 40.18 53.02 12.47
CA PRO A 434 40.76 51.74 12.06
C PRO A 434 42.25 51.69 12.39
N ALA A 435 42.81 50.49 12.55
CA ALA A 435 44.24 50.31 12.82
C ALA A 435 45.15 50.94 11.75
N CYS A 436 44.72 50.91 10.48
CA CYS A 436 45.43 51.52 9.37
C CYS A 436 44.55 52.43 8.52
N ALA A 437 45.12 53.54 8.02
CA ALA A 437 44.42 54.55 7.23
C ALA A 437 43.82 54.02 5.91
N ASN A 438 44.35 52.90 5.38
CA ASN A 438 43.90 52.29 4.12
C ASN A 438 42.74 51.29 4.30
N MET A 439 42.26 51.04 5.52
CA MET A 439 41.12 50.15 5.76
C MET A 439 39.81 50.82 5.35
N MET A 440 39.13 50.27 4.34
CA MET A 440 37.88 50.83 3.81
C MET A 440 36.61 50.39 4.57
N SER A 441 36.69 49.37 5.43
CA SER A 441 35.54 48.84 6.16
C SER A 441 35.91 48.64 7.64
N TYR A 442 35.23 49.37 8.52
CA TYR A 442 35.41 49.31 9.97
C TYR A 442 34.13 49.79 10.65
N SER A 443 33.92 49.35 11.90
CA SER A 443 32.78 49.77 12.70
C SER A 443 32.84 51.27 13.02
N ASN A 444 31.72 51.99 12.92
CA ASN A 444 31.66 53.41 13.24
C ASN A 444 30.35 53.81 13.91
N ALA A 445 30.27 55.04 14.39
CA ALA A 445 29.05 55.65 14.90
C ALA A 445 28.79 57.02 14.27
N ILE A 446 27.52 57.33 14.03
CA ILE A 446 27.06 58.63 13.53
C ILE A 446 26.14 59.26 14.57
N LEU A 447 26.49 60.48 14.99
CA LEU A 447 25.71 61.28 15.93
C LEU A 447 24.78 62.23 15.16
N SER A 448 23.58 62.45 15.67
CA SER A 448 22.67 63.50 15.19
C SER A 448 23.26 64.91 15.37
N ASN A 449 22.68 65.91 14.71
CA ASN A 449 23.15 67.29 14.76
C ASN A 449 22.75 68.02 16.07
N ASN A 450 23.04 67.43 17.23
CA ASN A 450 22.81 68.00 18.56
C ASN A 450 24.15 68.40 19.21
N ASP A 451 24.11 69.17 20.31
CA ASP A 451 25.29 69.63 21.05
C ASP A 451 25.90 68.50 21.92
N TRP A 452 26.36 67.44 21.25
CA TRP A 452 27.02 66.29 21.86
C TRP A 452 28.36 66.69 22.46
N LYS A 453 28.54 66.42 23.75
CA LYS A 453 29.76 66.69 24.52
C LYS A 453 30.32 65.39 25.07
N GLN A 454 31.64 65.31 25.19
CA GLN A 454 32.27 64.24 25.96
C GLN A 454 31.75 64.29 27.40
N GLY A 455 31.51 63.12 28.00
CA GLY A 455 31.15 63.01 29.41
C GLY A 455 32.28 63.43 30.35
N ILE A 456 32.41 62.74 31.49
CA ILE A 456 33.48 63.01 32.45
C ILE A 456 34.86 62.76 31.81
N ASN A 457 35.85 63.58 32.14
CA ASN A 457 37.22 63.40 31.67
C ASN A 457 37.76 62.01 32.07
N GLY A 458 38.27 61.26 31.10
CA GLY A 458 38.73 59.87 31.26
C GLY A 458 37.68 58.79 30.94
N GLN A 459 36.42 59.17 30.66
CA GLN A 459 35.35 58.25 30.25
C GLN A 459 35.13 58.26 28.72
N THR A 460 34.51 57.20 28.20
CA THR A 460 34.35 56.96 26.75
C THR A 460 33.04 57.48 26.15
N TYR A 461 32.04 57.77 26.98
CA TYR A 461 30.69 58.14 26.53
C TYR A 461 30.55 59.62 26.13
N VAL A 462 29.51 59.89 25.33
CA VAL A 462 29.04 61.23 24.97
C VAL A 462 27.68 61.50 25.58
N SER A 463 27.35 62.78 25.79
CA SER A 463 26.08 63.22 26.35
C SER A 463 25.56 64.46 25.62
N THR A 464 24.24 64.62 25.58
CA THR A 464 23.59 65.83 25.09
C THR A 464 22.38 66.14 25.95
N SER A 465 22.11 67.44 26.14
CA SER A 465 20.85 67.88 26.73
C SER A 465 19.79 68.08 25.66
N TYR A 466 18.54 67.78 25.99
CA TYR A 466 17.40 67.91 25.10
C TYR A 466 16.12 68.25 25.86
N ILE A 467 15.26 69.06 25.24
CA ILE A 467 13.96 69.47 25.79
C ILE A 467 12.88 68.74 24.99
N ASP A 468 11.94 68.11 25.70
CA ASP A 468 10.85 67.34 25.08
C ASP A 468 10.10 68.16 24.01
N ASN A 469 9.84 67.53 22.86
CA ASN A 469 9.12 68.10 21.70
C ASN A 469 9.83 69.24 20.95
N GLN A 470 11.15 69.40 21.08
CA GLN A 470 11.92 70.23 20.15
C GLN A 470 12.10 69.55 18.78
N ASP A 471 12.48 70.32 17.76
CA ASP A 471 12.93 69.73 16.49
C ASP A 471 14.34 69.12 16.66
N ASN A 472 14.70 68.15 15.80
CA ASN A 472 16.02 67.50 15.77
C ASN A 472 16.30 66.63 17.02
N ILE A 473 15.54 65.53 17.11
CA ILE A 473 15.61 64.51 18.16
C ILE A 473 17.04 63.93 18.25
N PRO A 474 17.67 63.89 19.44
CA PRO A 474 18.96 63.26 19.64
C PRO A 474 18.93 61.78 19.24
N MET A 475 19.90 61.38 18.42
CA MET A 475 20.02 60.01 17.94
C MET A 475 21.50 59.64 17.74
N VAL A 476 21.84 58.40 18.09
CA VAL A 476 23.12 57.77 17.76
C VAL A 476 22.86 56.52 16.93
N THR A 477 23.51 56.44 15.78
CA THR A 477 23.45 55.27 14.90
C THR A 477 24.80 54.57 14.88
N PHE A 478 24.86 53.37 15.44
CA PHE A 478 26.02 52.50 15.39
C PHE A 478 25.96 51.61 14.14
N HIS A 479 27.10 51.51 13.44
CA HIS A 479 27.33 50.62 12.30
C HIS A 479 28.39 49.59 12.67
N PRO A 480 28.05 48.53 13.42
CA PRO A 480 28.97 47.43 13.65
C PRO A 480 29.29 46.72 12.32
N TYR A 481 30.57 46.48 12.08
CA TYR A 481 31.05 45.74 10.93
C TYR A 481 31.26 44.27 11.31
N ILE A 482 30.50 43.37 10.67
CA ILE A 482 30.72 41.92 10.76
C ILE A 482 31.29 41.43 9.42
N GLN A 483 32.35 40.63 9.49
CA GLN A 483 33.04 40.11 8.30
C GLN A 483 32.37 38.86 7.73
N TYR A 484 31.69 38.09 8.59
CA TYR A 484 31.10 36.80 8.23
C TYR A 484 29.70 36.64 8.83
N PRO A 485 28.80 35.88 8.19
CA PRO A 485 27.53 35.51 8.78
C PRO A 485 27.76 34.53 9.94
N GLY A 486 26.98 34.66 11.01
CA GLY A 486 27.20 33.88 12.23
C GLY A 486 26.21 34.21 13.34
N ASN A 487 26.34 33.54 14.48
CA ASN A 487 25.61 33.87 15.69
C ASN A 487 26.39 34.90 16.49
N TYR A 488 25.74 36.03 16.75
CA TYR A 488 26.30 37.17 17.46
C TYR A 488 25.40 37.55 18.63
N SER A 489 26.03 38.03 19.71
CA SER A 489 25.35 38.75 20.78
C SER A 489 25.72 40.23 20.72
N ILE A 490 24.73 41.11 20.73
CA ILE A 490 24.93 42.57 20.73
C ILE A 490 24.41 43.11 22.05
N LYS A 491 25.28 43.77 22.80
CA LYS A 491 24.97 44.38 24.10
C LYS A 491 25.21 45.88 24.04
N LEU A 492 24.26 46.69 24.51
CA LEU A 492 24.42 48.13 24.69
C LEU A 492 24.92 48.40 26.11
N TYR A 493 25.94 49.23 26.27
CA TYR A 493 26.42 49.67 27.57
C TYR A 493 25.97 51.11 27.85
N THR A 494 25.38 51.32 29.03
CA THR A 494 24.87 52.62 29.46
C THR A 494 25.66 53.10 30.68
N PRO A 495 26.29 54.29 30.63
CA PRO A 495 27.16 54.78 31.69
C PRO A 495 26.35 55.19 32.92
N GLY A 496 26.91 54.93 34.11
CA GLY A 496 26.31 55.31 35.39
C GLY A 496 26.14 56.83 35.54
N CYS A 497 25.09 57.24 36.24
CA CYS A 497 24.74 58.65 36.44
C CYS A 497 25.25 59.24 37.76
N LEU A 498 25.75 58.42 38.71
CA LEU A 498 26.30 58.91 39.97
C LEU A 498 27.58 59.73 39.76
N GLY A 499 28.42 59.32 38.80
CA GLY A 499 29.71 59.95 38.53
C GLY A 499 29.61 61.36 37.95
N ASP A 500 28.57 61.65 37.15
CA ASP A 500 28.34 62.97 36.54
C ASP A 500 27.19 63.76 37.21
N GLY A 501 26.53 63.17 38.21
CA GLY A 501 25.45 63.82 38.97
C GLY A 501 24.17 64.05 38.17
N THR A 502 23.94 63.29 37.10
CA THR A 502 22.83 63.53 36.15
C THR A 502 21.61 62.62 36.35
N CYS A 503 21.57 61.79 37.40
CA CYS A 503 20.52 60.76 37.58
C CYS A 503 19.08 61.29 37.45
N ASP A 504 18.78 62.44 38.06
CA ASP A 504 17.45 63.08 38.03
C ASP A 504 17.13 63.79 36.70
N GLN A 505 18.04 63.73 35.74
CA GLN A 505 17.94 64.36 34.43
C GLN A 505 18.02 63.35 33.29
N ARG A 506 18.26 62.06 33.53
CA ARG A 506 18.45 61.06 32.47
C ARG A 506 17.18 60.82 31.63
N ALA A 507 17.39 60.42 30.38
CA ALA A 507 16.33 60.15 29.41
C ALA A 507 15.93 58.67 29.35
N ILE A 508 14.77 58.43 28.74
CA ILE A 508 14.39 57.14 28.16
C ILE A 508 14.74 57.20 26.68
N VAL A 509 15.40 56.15 26.19
CA VAL A 509 15.80 56.02 24.79
C VAL A 509 15.13 54.80 24.17
N ASN A 510 14.71 54.93 22.91
CA ASN A 510 14.23 53.82 22.10
C ASN A 510 15.41 53.25 21.31
N VAL A 511 15.70 51.98 21.53
CA VAL A 511 16.81 51.28 20.90
C VAL A 511 16.26 50.29 19.91
N THR A 512 16.64 50.42 18.65
CA THR A 512 16.21 49.50 17.58
C THR A 512 17.41 48.93 16.86
N LEU A 513 17.47 47.60 16.79
CA LEU A 513 18.39 46.85 15.95
C LEU A 513 17.72 46.61 14.59
N TRP A 514 18.44 46.92 13.51
CA TRP A 514 18.00 46.75 12.14
C TRP A 514 18.85 45.71 11.43
N ASP A 515 18.19 44.86 10.66
CA ASP A 515 18.84 43.93 9.73
C ASP A 515 19.56 44.69 8.61
N GLY A 516 20.80 44.31 8.30
CA GLY A 516 21.66 45.02 7.36
C GLY A 516 21.22 44.93 5.90
N GLU A 517 20.55 43.84 5.50
CA GLU A 517 20.09 43.64 4.12
C GLU A 517 18.67 44.17 3.91
N SER A 518 17.73 43.72 4.73
CA SER A 518 16.31 44.02 4.57
C SER A 518 15.89 45.36 5.18
N ASN A 519 16.75 45.99 5.99
CA ASN A 519 16.44 47.18 6.79
C ASN A 519 15.17 47.01 7.65
N LYS A 520 14.82 45.78 8.04
CA LYS A 520 13.71 45.51 8.95
C LYS A 520 14.19 45.53 10.41
N PRO A 521 13.34 45.96 11.37
CA PRO A 521 13.70 45.91 12.79
C PRO A 521 13.76 44.45 13.25
N LEU A 522 14.89 44.05 13.83
CA LEU A 522 15.13 42.73 14.44
C LEU A 522 14.73 42.71 15.91
N SER A 523 14.98 43.81 16.61
CA SER A 523 14.64 44.00 18.02
C SER A 523 14.43 45.49 18.28
N SER A 524 13.50 45.83 19.17
CA SER A 524 13.24 47.22 19.58
C SER A 524 12.77 47.26 21.02
N GLY A 525 13.26 48.21 21.81
CA GLY A 525 12.93 48.32 23.23
C GLY A 525 13.29 49.68 23.83
N LEU A 526 12.58 50.04 24.89
CA LEU A 526 12.85 51.25 25.67
C LEU A 526 13.86 50.97 26.77
N ILE A 527 14.91 51.80 26.85
CA ILE A 527 15.98 51.70 27.83
C ILE A 527 16.01 52.97 28.68
N TYR A 528 16.03 52.79 30.00
CA TYR A 528 16.17 53.87 30.98
C TYR A 528 17.64 54.09 31.29
N GLU A 529 18.11 55.34 31.25
CA GLU A 529 19.53 55.68 31.41
C GLU A 529 19.92 56.21 32.81
N ASN A 530 19.04 56.05 33.80
CA ASN A 530 19.23 56.52 35.19
C ASN A 530 19.86 55.48 36.13
N ASN A 531 20.63 54.54 35.58
CA ASN A 531 21.37 53.56 36.38
C ASN A 531 22.50 54.22 37.19
N ASP A 532 22.63 53.84 38.46
CA ASP A 532 23.66 54.39 39.36
C ASP A 532 25.08 54.15 38.84
N GLU A 533 25.36 52.90 38.46
CA GLU A 533 26.63 52.38 37.94
C GLU A 533 26.47 51.87 36.50
N LEU A 534 27.58 51.61 35.79
CA LEU A 534 27.56 51.06 34.42
C LEU A 534 26.66 49.81 34.33
N LYS A 535 25.75 49.79 33.36
CA LYS A 535 24.91 48.61 33.06
C LYS A 535 25.06 48.19 31.60
N TYR A 536 24.60 46.99 31.29
CA TYR A 536 24.39 46.55 29.91
C TYR A 536 22.98 46.02 29.70
N ASP A 537 22.49 46.18 28.47
CA ASP A 537 21.21 45.66 28.00
C ASP A 537 21.50 44.80 26.74
N GLU A 538 21.03 43.54 26.71
CA GLU A 538 21.19 42.66 25.55
C GLU A 538 20.16 43.02 24.48
N LEU A 539 20.63 43.47 23.32
CA LEU A 539 19.77 43.88 22.21
C LEU A 539 19.42 42.71 21.29
N TRP A 540 20.33 41.73 21.18
CA TRP A 540 20.22 40.59 20.28
C TRP A 540 21.11 39.43 20.71
N ASP A 541 20.60 38.22 20.52
CA ASP A 541 21.33 36.97 20.62
C ASP A 541 20.79 36.02 19.54
N GLY A 542 21.52 35.89 18.44
CA GLY A 542 21.04 35.11 17.29
C GLY A 542 21.85 35.30 16.02
N HIS A 543 21.36 34.71 14.94
CA HIS A 543 22.06 34.68 13.67
C HIS A 543 21.95 36.01 12.90
N LEU A 544 23.09 36.58 12.49
CA LEU A 544 23.18 37.75 11.60
C LEU A 544 23.86 37.35 10.29
N LYS A 545 23.26 37.77 9.16
CA LYS A 545 23.78 37.48 7.81
C LYS A 545 24.68 38.59 7.26
N SER A 546 24.45 39.82 7.69
CA SER A 546 25.15 41.02 7.23
C SER A 546 25.31 42.02 8.37
N SER A 547 26.17 43.03 8.16
CA SER A 547 26.45 44.07 9.17
C SER A 547 25.17 44.81 9.56
N PRO A 548 24.71 44.68 10.82
CA PRO A 548 23.46 45.30 11.24
C PRO A 548 23.65 46.79 11.53
N LYS A 549 22.56 47.47 11.84
CA LYS A 549 22.56 48.88 12.27
C LYS A 549 21.82 49.00 13.60
N VAL A 550 22.38 49.69 14.58
CA VAL A 550 21.69 49.95 15.87
C VAL A 550 21.40 51.44 15.98
N THR A 551 20.13 51.81 16.14
CA THR A 551 19.72 53.20 16.38
C THR A 551 19.27 53.38 17.81
N LEU A 552 19.91 54.31 18.50
CA LEU A 552 19.59 54.77 19.84
C LEU A 552 18.97 56.17 19.71
N GLU A 553 17.66 56.30 19.90
CA GLU A 553 16.92 57.55 19.68
C GLU A 553 16.27 58.01 20.99
N TYR A 554 16.28 59.32 21.26
CA TYR A 554 15.57 59.89 22.41
C TYR A 554 14.06 59.59 22.32
N TYR A 555 13.48 59.06 23.40
CA TYR A 555 12.05 58.77 23.49
C TYR A 555 11.30 59.78 24.37
N SER A 556 11.70 59.93 25.64
CA SER A 556 11.06 60.86 26.58
C SER A 556 11.92 61.13 27.83
N SER A 557 11.56 62.16 28.60
CA SER A 557 12.12 62.35 29.96
C SER A 557 11.69 61.22 30.91
N ILE A 558 12.59 60.81 31.83
CA ILE A 558 12.22 59.93 32.96
C ILE A 558 11.37 60.69 33.99
N TYR A 559 11.61 62.00 34.13
CA TYR A 559 10.97 62.86 35.14
C TYR A 559 10.13 63.94 34.44
N PRO A 560 8.79 63.76 34.36
CA PRO A 560 7.90 64.63 33.57
C PRO A 560 7.91 66.12 33.94
N ASN A 561 8.41 66.46 35.14
CA ASN A 561 8.50 67.82 35.65
C ASN A 561 9.85 68.51 35.33
N ASN A 562 10.79 67.79 34.72
CA ASN A 562 12.10 68.33 34.35
C ASN A 562 12.10 68.69 32.86
N PRO A 563 12.18 69.98 32.49
CA PRO A 563 12.08 70.41 31.10
C PRO A 563 13.30 70.03 30.26
N GLN A 564 14.42 69.63 30.87
CA GLN A 564 15.66 69.30 30.16
C GLN A 564 16.18 67.93 30.61
N SER A 565 16.16 66.98 29.67
CA SER A 565 16.69 65.63 29.84
C SER A 565 18.11 65.53 29.28
N VAL A 566 18.92 64.64 29.83
CA VAL A 566 20.26 64.29 29.39
C VAL A 566 20.20 62.89 28.80
N MET A 567 20.47 62.79 27.50
CA MET A 567 20.69 61.51 26.83
C MET A 567 22.18 61.21 26.80
N VAL A 568 22.55 59.95 27.06
CA VAL A 568 23.93 59.47 26.99
C VAL A 568 24.09 58.38 25.95
N ALA A 569 25.31 58.20 25.44
CA ALA A 569 25.64 57.05 24.60
C ALA A 569 27.09 56.68 24.81
N ASP A 570 27.35 55.42 25.22
CA ASP A 570 28.71 54.91 25.42
C ASP A 570 29.14 54.03 24.25
N TYR A 571 28.92 52.71 24.32
CA TYR A 571 29.27 51.80 23.23
C TYR A 571 28.32 50.60 23.15
N ILE A 572 28.32 49.96 21.99
CA ILE A 572 27.80 48.60 21.83
C ILE A 572 28.97 47.60 21.78
N SER A 573 28.80 46.44 22.40
CA SER A 573 29.73 45.32 22.28
C SER A 573 29.15 44.29 21.32
N LEU A 574 29.98 43.83 20.39
CA LEU A 574 29.64 42.76 19.45
C LEU A 574 30.42 41.51 19.85
N GLU A 575 29.74 40.51 20.40
CA GLU A 575 30.33 39.24 20.82
C GLU A 575 30.04 38.15 19.79
N THR A 576 31.10 37.56 19.24
CA THR A 576 30.98 36.47 18.26
C THR A 576 30.81 35.14 19.01
N LYS A 577 29.64 34.49 18.90
CA LYS A 577 29.38 33.20 19.57
C LYS A 577 29.78 32.00 18.71
N SER A 578 29.48 32.06 17.41
CA SER A 578 29.90 31.07 16.43
C SER A 578 29.82 31.68 15.04
N ILE A 579 30.84 31.54 14.22
CA ILE A 579 30.77 31.96 12.83
C ILE A 579 30.23 30.77 12.00
N GLY A 580 29.37 31.05 11.01
CA GLY A 580 28.97 30.05 10.02
C GLY A 580 30.21 29.49 9.30
N ASP A 581 30.08 28.42 8.53
CA ASP A 581 31.27 27.79 7.94
C ASP A 581 32.07 28.79 7.06
N LEU A 582 33.32 29.05 7.48
CA LEU A 582 34.23 30.07 6.95
C LEU A 582 34.86 29.71 5.60
N ARG A 583 34.46 28.57 5.05
CA ARG A 583 34.79 28.15 3.70
C ARG A 583 34.00 29.03 2.74
N GLU A 584 34.66 30.02 2.15
CA GLU A 584 34.12 30.92 1.12
C GLU A 584 33.05 30.24 0.26
N HIS A 585 31.83 30.79 0.33
CA HIS A 585 30.69 30.44 -0.51
C HIS A 585 30.56 28.95 -0.81
N LYS A 586 30.32 28.15 0.23
CA LYS A 586 29.46 26.98 0.04
C LYS A 586 28.15 27.47 -0.57
N LYS A 587 27.98 27.26 -1.87
CA LYS A 587 26.65 27.09 -2.41
C LYS A 587 26.14 25.81 -1.77
N ASP A 588 25.49 25.93 -0.63
CA ASP A 588 24.66 24.85 -0.12
C ASP A 588 23.68 24.52 -1.24
N ILE A 589 23.60 23.24 -1.59
CA ILE A 589 22.57 22.77 -2.51
C ILE A 589 21.25 22.91 -1.74
N ALA A 590 20.55 24.01 -1.97
CA ALA A 590 19.23 24.22 -1.41
C ALA A 590 18.29 23.17 -1.99
N LEU A 591 17.62 22.42 -1.12
CA LEU A 591 16.58 21.47 -1.52
C LEU A 591 15.20 22.11 -1.32
N ASN A 592 14.26 21.72 -2.17
CA ASN A 592 12.84 22.05 -2.00
C ASN A 592 12.02 20.83 -2.41
N GLY A 593 12.08 19.77 -1.61
CA GLY A 593 11.26 18.57 -1.77
C GLY A 593 11.72 17.58 -2.84
N LEU A 594 12.90 17.77 -3.46
CA LEU A 594 13.47 16.84 -4.44
C LEU A 594 14.96 16.60 -4.15
N PHE A 595 15.40 15.34 -4.21
CA PHE A 595 16.79 14.95 -4.00
C PHE A 595 17.19 13.74 -4.85
N GLN A 596 18.24 13.87 -5.65
CA GLN A 596 18.82 12.78 -6.44
C GLN A 596 19.97 12.10 -5.68
N TYR A 597 19.74 10.84 -5.32
CA TYR A 597 20.72 9.93 -4.75
C TYR A 597 21.41 9.13 -5.86
N GLN A 598 22.70 9.40 -6.09
CA GLN A 598 23.52 8.64 -7.03
C GLN A 598 24.41 7.63 -6.28
N ILE A 599 24.14 6.33 -6.38
CA ILE A 599 24.72 5.27 -5.55
C ILE A 599 26.25 5.25 -5.62
N SER A 600 26.82 5.34 -6.82
CA SER A 600 28.26 5.31 -7.07
C SER A 600 29.03 6.40 -6.32
N ASN A 601 28.45 7.60 -6.16
CA ASN A 601 29.06 8.73 -5.45
C ASN A 601 29.21 8.49 -3.93
N PHE A 602 28.54 7.48 -3.38
CA PHE A 602 28.60 7.13 -1.96
C PHE A 602 29.44 5.88 -1.67
N THR A 603 30.03 5.24 -2.68
CA THR A 603 30.92 4.08 -2.51
C THR A 603 32.35 4.48 -2.12
N ASN A 604 32.82 5.65 -2.56
CA ASN A 604 34.03 6.32 -2.09
C ASN A 604 33.65 7.79 -1.85
N ILE A 605 33.53 8.21 -0.60
CA ILE A 605 33.12 9.58 -0.24
C ILE A 605 34.24 10.57 -0.61
N SER A 606 34.34 10.92 -1.90
CA SER A 606 35.23 11.95 -2.41
C SER A 606 34.40 13.17 -2.82
N LYS A 607 34.16 14.04 -1.83
CA LYS A 607 33.86 15.49 -1.91
C LYS A 607 32.73 16.02 -2.83
N ASN A 608 32.03 15.26 -3.67
CA ASN A 608 30.80 15.74 -4.36
C ASN A 608 29.74 14.63 -4.43
N SER A 609 29.09 14.36 -3.30
CA SER A 609 28.23 13.18 -3.14
C SER A 609 26.78 13.36 -3.64
N VAL A 610 26.32 14.59 -3.88
CA VAL A 610 24.96 14.87 -4.38
C VAL A 610 24.95 14.79 -5.90
N GLY A 611 23.92 14.16 -6.49
CA GLY A 611 23.80 13.83 -7.92
C GLY A 611 23.72 15.03 -8.87
N ASN A 612 22.85 14.99 -9.88
CA ASN A 612 22.72 16.07 -10.85
C ASN A 612 22.00 17.27 -10.22
N LYS A 613 22.78 18.28 -9.86
CA LYS A 613 22.29 19.54 -9.28
C LYS A 613 21.17 20.22 -10.07
N SER A 614 21.04 19.97 -11.37
CA SER A 614 19.96 20.56 -12.17
C SER A 614 18.59 20.09 -11.70
N LEU A 615 18.45 18.81 -11.31
CA LEU A 615 17.22 18.26 -10.75
C LEU A 615 16.99 18.77 -9.32
N ASP A 616 18.00 18.71 -8.44
CA ASP A 616 17.85 19.13 -7.04
C ASP A 616 17.46 20.62 -6.90
N ILE A 617 17.99 21.48 -7.77
CA ILE A 617 17.74 22.93 -7.76
C ILE A 617 16.44 23.31 -8.47
N PHE A 618 15.95 22.49 -9.41
CA PHE A 618 14.78 22.84 -10.21
C PHE A 618 13.56 23.25 -9.39
N PRO A 619 13.18 22.54 -8.31
CA PRO A 619 12.02 22.95 -7.52
C PRO A 619 12.24 24.21 -6.69
N VAL A 620 13.49 24.59 -6.41
CA VAL A 620 13.81 25.83 -5.68
C VAL A 620 13.40 27.06 -6.49
N SER A 621 13.50 27.00 -7.82
CA SER A 621 13.17 28.12 -8.71
C SER A 621 11.77 28.07 -9.32
N HIS A 622 11.12 26.89 -9.34
CA HIS A 622 9.85 26.69 -10.06
C HIS A 622 8.66 26.35 -9.17
N PHE A 623 8.89 26.03 -7.89
CA PHE A 623 7.83 25.70 -6.94
C PHE A 623 7.89 26.58 -5.69
N PRO A 624 6.76 26.75 -4.97
CA PRO A 624 6.75 27.44 -3.67
C PRO A 624 7.73 26.79 -2.68
N LYS A 625 8.29 27.58 -1.77
CA LYS A 625 9.17 27.06 -0.71
C LYS A 625 8.40 26.19 0.27
N ASN A 626 9.02 25.12 0.75
CA ASN A 626 8.44 24.16 1.70
C ASN A 626 7.15 23.53 1.15
N THR A 627 7.18 23.16 -0.12
CA THR A 627 6.06 22.46 -0.76
C THR A 627 6.28 20.95 -0.70
N SER A 628 5.18 20.19 -0.69
CA SER A 628 5.21 18.73 -0.74
C SER A 628 5.14 18.26 -2.19
N LEU A 629 6.19 17.61 -2.68
CA LEU A 629 6.30 17.19 -4.07
C LEU A 629 5.94 15.71 -4.27
N PHE A 630 5.44 15.41 -5.47
CA PHE A 630 5.20 14.07 -6.00
C PHE A 630 5.92 13.95 -7.34
N ALA A 631 6.54 12.79 -7.59
CA ALA A 631 7.33 12.56 -8.79
C ALA A 631 7.04 11.18 -9.40
N SER A 632 6.99 11.10 -10.72
CA SER A 632 6.94 9.82 -11.43
C SER A 632 7.52 9.95 -12.85
N LEU A 633 8.10 8.87 -13.37
CA LEU A 633 8.68 8.83 -14.71
C LEU A 633 7.64 8.34 -15.72
N TYR A 634 7.46 9.09 -16.80
CA TYR A 634 6.67 8.71 -17.97
C TYR A 634 7.60 8.32 -19.12
N GLY A 635 7.42 7.11 -19.65
CA GLY A 635 8.33 6.53 -20.62
C GLY A 635 9.74 6.36 -20.03
N ASN A 636 10.78 6.72 -20.79
CA ASN A 636 12.16 6.50 -20.36
C ASN A 636 12.89 7.79 -19.94
N ASN A 637 12.31 8.97 -20.20
CA ASN A 637 13.04 10.23 -20.02
C ASN A 637 12.16 11.45 -19.69
N THR A 638 10.86 11.30 -19.46
CA THR A 638 10.01 12.43 -19.06
C THR A 638 9.64 12.30 -17.60
N LEU A 639 10.18 13.15 -16.75
CA LEU A 639 9.83 13.24 -15.33
C LEU A 639 8.64 14.18 -15.17
N LEU A 640 7.57 13.69 -14.56
CA LEU A 640 6.45 14.52 -14.13
C LEU A 640 6.61 14.85 -12.65
N LEU A 641 6.71 16.14 -12.34
CA LEU A 641 6.85 16.67 -10.99
C LEU A 641 5.65 17.55 -10.67
N ALA A 642 5.03 17.36 -9.52
CA ALA A 642 3.87 18.16 -9.10
C ALA A 642 3.89 18.42 -7.61
N ASP A 643 3.35 19.57 -7.19
CA ASP A 643 3.18 19.87 -5.77
C ASP A 643 1.79 19.48 -5.26
N SER A 644 1.64 19.42 -3.94
CA SER A 644 0.34 19.23 -3.27
C SER A 644 -0.64 20.40 -3.49
N GLY A 645 -0.17 21.50 -4.09
CA GLY A 645 -0.97 22.65 -4.50
C GLY A 645 -1.49 22.44 -5.91
N SER A 646 -1.27 23.43 -6.79
CA SER A 646 -1.78 23.42 -8.16
C SER A 646 -0.69 23.45 -9.22
N ASN A 647 0.59 23.33 -8.84
CA ASN A 647 1.72 23.48 -9.75
C ASN A 647 2.23 22.11 -10.21
N ALA A 648 2.55 21.98 -11.50
CA ALA A 648 3.23 20.83 -12.06
C ALA A 648 4.28 21.26 -13.10
N ALA A 649 5.21 20.35 -13.39
CA ALA A 649 6.21 20.49 -14.43
C ALA A 649 6.42 19.16 -15.15
N GLU A 650 6.32 19.19 -16.47
CA GLU A 650 6.79 18.10 -17.33
C GLU A 650 8.25 18.40 -17.71
N ILE A 651 9.17 17.54 -17.28
CA ILE A 651 10.62 17.73 -17.42
C ILE A 651 11.18 16.63 -18.31
N LYS A 652 11.78 16.99 -19.45
CA LYS A 652 12.50 16.05 -20.31
C LYS A 652 13.95 15.97 -19.89
N LEU A 653 14.42 14.74 -19.68
CA LEU A 653 15.76 14.42 -19.23
C LEU A 653 16.62 13.90 -20.39
N ASP A 654 17.90 14.28 -20.36
CA ASP A 654 18.91 13.72 -21.26
C ASP A 654 19.44 12.36 -20.74
N LYS A 655 20.41 11.78 -21.44
CA LYS A 655 21.01 10.48 -21.08
C LYS A 655 21.80 10.49 -19.77
N ASN A 656 22.12 11.68 -19.23
CA ASN A 656 22.83 11.87 -17.97
C ASN A 656 21.88 12.35 -16.87
N TRP A 657 20.56 12.21 -17.07
CA TRP A 657 19.52 12.68 -16.16
C TRP A 657 19.59 14.19 -15.87
N SER A 658 20.12 14.98 -16.81
CA SER A 658 20.07 16.44 -16.76
C SER A 658 18.79 16.95 -17.42
N ILE A 659 18.31 18.10 -16.98
CA ILE A 659 17.16 18.76 -17.61
C ILE A 659 17.54 19.27 -19.00
N ASP A 660 16.92 18.70 -20.05
CA ASP A 660 17.04 19.14 -21.44
C ASP A 660 16.02 20.25 -21.75
N SER A 661 14.75 20.02 -21.38
CA SER A 661 13.67 21.00 -21.48
C SER A 661 12.60 20.76 -20.43
N PHE A 662 11.80 21.78 -20.10
CA PHE A 662 10.67 21.64 -19.20
C PHE A 662 9.48 22.49 -19.65
N ASN A 663 8.28 22.10 -19.22
CA ASN A 663 7.05 22.85 -19.38
C ASN A 663 6.30 22.94 -18.05
N SER A 664 6.04 24.15 -17.57
CA SER A 664 5.25 24.38 -16.36
C SER A 664 3.75 24.28 -16.67
N LEU A 665 3.01 23.61 -15.79
CA LEU A 665 1.61 23.26 -15.93
C LEU A 665 0.86 23.65 -14.65
N GLU A 666 -0.40 24.04 -14.77
CA GLU A 666 -1.30 24.20 -13.62
C GLU A 666 -2.36 23.10 -13.65
N ILE A 667 -2.55 22.41 -12.52
CA ILE A 667 -3.44 21.25 -12.40
C ILE A 667 -4.81 21.61 -11.78
N GLY A 668 -4.99 22.86 -11.33
CA GLY A 668 -6.28 23.42 -10.91
C GLY A 668 -6.78 23.08 -9.50
N SER A 669 -6.24 22.04 -8.85
CA SER A 669 -6.57 21.65 -7.46
C SER A 669 -5.44 20.83 -6.80
N GLY A 670 -5.58 20.61 -5.49
CA GLY A 670 -4.58 19.95 -4.65
C GLY A 670 -4.32 18.50 -5.03
N LEU A 671 -3.04 18.13 -5.21
CA LEU A 671 -2.62 16.76 -5.50
C LEU A 671 -2.46 15.91 -4.23
N ARG A 672 -2.92 14.66 -4.26
CA ARG A 672 -2.73 13.67 -3.19
C ARG A 672 -1.80 12.53 -3.59
N GLY A 673 -1.64 12.25 -4.88
CA GLY A 673 -0.68 11.24 -5.34
C GLY A 673 -0.60 11.10 -6.85
N ILE A 674 0.40 10.32 -7.28
CA ILE A 674 0.63 9.93 -8.67
C ILE A 674 0.73 8.40 -8.72
N GLY A 675 0.04 7.78 -9.68
CA GLY A 675 0.12 6.35 -9.95
C GLY A 675 0.44 6.06 -11.41
N SER A 676 0.92 4.85 -11.70
CA SER A 676 1.23 4.40 -13.06
C SER A 676 0.21 3.41 -13.59
N TYR A 677 0.01 3.42 -14.91
CA TYR A 677 -0.82 2.44 -15.63
C TYR A 677 -0.32 2.26 -17.07
N SER A 678 -0.89 1.29 -17.80
CA SER A 678 -0.35 0.85 -19.11
C SER A 678 -0.21 1.96 -20.17
N ASN A 679 -1.06 2.99 -20.14
CA ASN A 679 -0.99 4.11 -21.10
C ASN A 679 -0.31 5.36 -20.55
N GLY A 680 0.17 5.38 -19.30
CA GLY A 680 0.88 6.53 -18.74
C GLY A 680 0.77 6.68 -17.22
N LEU A 681 0.53 7.91 -16.77
CA LEU A 681 0.43 8.25 -15.34
C LEU A 681 -0.97 8.77 -14.98
N ILE A 682 -1.37 8.58 -13.73
CA ILE A 682 -2.60 9.11 -13.14
C ILE A 682 -2.21 10.07 -12.03
N LEU A 683 -2.70 11.31 -12.10
CA LEU A 683 -2.64 12.28 -11.03
C LEU A 683 -3.99 12.32 -10.35
N PHE A 684 -4.01 12.21 -9.03
CA PHE A 684 -5.26 12.19 -8.27
C PHE A 684 -5.20 13.06 -7.01
N GLY A 685 -6.33 13.66 -6.65
CA GLY A 685 -6.40 14.55 -5.49
C GLY A 685 -7.75 15.23 -5.29
N ASP A 686 -7.72 16.46 -4.82
CA ASP A 686 -8.87 17.19 -4.33
C ASP A 686 -9.83 17.65 -5.44
N TYR A 687 -11.12 17.64 -5.14
CA TYR A 687 -12.17 18.14 -6.00
C TYR A 687 -12.35 19.65 -5.88
N ASN A 688 -12.22 20.37 -7.00
CA ASN A 688 -12.52 21.80 -7.06
C ASN A 688 -13.99 22.02 -7.46
N SER A 689 -14.82 22.27 -6.46
CA SER A 689 -16.26 22.56 -6.65
C SER A 689 -16.53 23.82 -7.47
N SER A 690 -15.60 24.78 -7.51
CA SER A 690 -15.76 26.04 -8.25
C SER A 690 -15.53 25.87 -9.76
N GLN A 691 -14.68 24.91 -10.15
CA GLN A 691 -14.38 24.60 -11.55
C GLN A 691 -15.13 23.35 -12.04
N ASN A 692 -15.87 22.67 -11.17
CA ASN A 692 -16.53 21.38 -11.43
C ASN A 692 -15.55 20.34 -12.01
N GLN A 693 -14.32 20.33 -11.46
CA GLN A 693 -13.22 19.49 -11.91
C GLN A 693 -12.69 18.67 -10.73
N SER A 694 -12.72 17.34 -10.87
CA SER A 694 -11.95 16.44 -10.01
C SER A 694 -10.53 16.32 -10.54
N LEU A 695 -9.58 16.21 -9.62
CA LEU A 695 -8.24 15.78 -9.98
C LEU A 695 -8.25 14.25 -10.06
N ALA A 696 -8.63 13.76 -11.22
CA ALA A 696 -8.34 12.41 -11.69
C ALA A 696 -7.94 12.56 -13.16
N LEU A 697 -6.65 12.79 -13.38
CA LEU A 697 -6.10 13.16 -14.69
C LEU A 697 -5.15 12.08 -15.17
N SER A 698 -5.44 11.54 -16.33
CA SER A 698 -4.52 10.68 -17.08
C SER A 698 -3.53 11.54 -17.84
N PHE A 699 -2.24 11.27 -17.69
CA PHE A 699 -1.15 11.84 -18.48
C PHE A 699 -0.50 10.77 -19.36
N ASN A 700 -0.70 10.89 -20.68
CA ASN A 700 -0.11 10.03 -21.72
C ASN A 700 0.64 10.86 -22.78
N GLY A 701 1.29 11.94 -22.35
CA GLY A 701 1.79 13.03 -23.20
C GLY A 701 0.80 14.19 -23.37
N SER A 702 -0.42 14.05 -22.84
CA SER A 702 -1.39 15.14 -22.64
C SER A 702 -2.31 14.79 -21.46
N PHE A 703 -2.84 15.80 -20.77
CA PHE A 703 -3.76 15.60 -19.65
C PHE A 703 -5.18 15.35 -20.14
N ASN A 704 -5.78 14.26 -19.66
CA ASN A 704 -7.15 13.87 -19.97
C ASN A 704 -7.91 13.57 -18.66
N PRO A 705 -9.02 14.27 -18.36
CA PRO A 705 -9.77 14.05 -17.14
C PRO A 705 -10.70 12.83 -17.20
N TYR A 706 -10.91 12.20 -16.04
CA TYR A 706 -11.93 11.18 -15.84
C TYR A 706 -13.27 11.82 -15.44
N GLU A 707 -14.08 12.20 -16.44
CA GLU A 707 -15.27 13.06 -16.28
C GLU A 707 -16.35 12.59 -15.27
N LYS A 708 -16.46 11.28 -14.97
CA LYS A 708 -17.47 10.78 -14.01
C LYS A 708 -17.06 10.96 -12.56
N ILE A 709 -15.78 11.20 -12.28
CA ILE A 709 -15.29 11.39 -10.92
C ILE A 709 -15.63 12.82 -10.52
N ASN A 710 -16.46 13.00 -9.49
CA ASN A 710 -17.00 14.30 -9.08
C ASN A 710 -16.73 14.62 -7.59
N ARG A 711 -15.68 14.03 -7.02
CA ARG A 711 -15.26 14.18 -5.62
C ARG A 711 -13.76 13.94 -5.47
N SER A 712 -13.22 14.29 -4.31
CA SER A 712 -11.79 14.12 -4.02
C SER A 712 -11.41 12.65 -4.02
N ILE A 713 -10.25 12.32 -4.60
CA ILE A 713 -9.68 10.99 -4.63
C ILE A 713 -8.54 10.92 -3.62
N GLU A 714 -8.66 10.03 -2.64
CA GLU A 714 -7.68 9.78 -1.58
C GLU A 714 -6.82 8.54 -1.86
N SER A 715 -7.32 7.59 -2.65
CA SER A 715 -6.60 6.36 -2.99
C SER A 715 -6.77 5.97 -4.45
N PHE A 716 -5.70 5.39 -4.98
CA PHE A 716 -5.63 4.85 -6.34
C PHE A 716 -4.99 3.47 -6.29
N THR A 717 -5.52 2.54 -7.07
CA THR A 717 -4.93 1.22 -7.29
C THR A 717 -5.07 0.82 -8.74
N ASN A 718 -4.01 0.22 -9.28
CA ASN A 718 -4.03 -0.41 -10.59
C ASN A 718 -3.98 -1.93 -10.41
N ILE A 719 -4.85 -2.65 -11.11
CA ILE A 719 -4.89 -4.11 -11.07
C ILE A 719 -5.20 -4.67 -12.46
N THR A 720 -4.52 -5.76 -12.82
CA THR A 720 -4.82 -6.52 -14.04
C THR A 720 -5.52 -7.82 -13.68
N LEU A 721 -6.77 -7.97 -14.13
CA LEU A 721 -7.57 -9.19 -13.96
C LEU A 721 -8.06 -9.67 -15.32
N LYS A 722 -7.89 -10.96 -15.62
CA LYS A 722 -8.32 -11.59 -16.90
C LYS A 722 -7.82 -10.87 -18.15
N GLY A 723 -6.60 -10.33 -18.08
CA GLY A 723 -6.00 -9.52 -19.15
C GLY A 723 -6.60 -8.13 -19.33
N SER A 724 -7.55 -7.71 -18.47
CA SER A 724 -8.07 -6.35 -18.42
C SER A 724 -7.42 -5.56 -17.30
N GLU A 725 -6.79 -4.44 -17.64
CA GLU A 725 -6.32 -3.46 -16.65
C GLU A 725 -7.49 -2.61 -16.13
N ILE A 726 -7.62 -2.52 -14.82
CA ILE A 726 -8.68 -1.81 -14.10
C ILE A 726 -8.04 -0.79 -13.15
N LEU A 727 -8.43 0.47 -13.33
CA LEU A 727 -8.07 1.56 -12.43
C LEU A 727 -9.16 1.72 -11.37
N VAL A 728 -8.75 1.74 -10.11
CA VAL A 728 -9.66 1.84 -8.96
C VAL A 728 -9.38 3.13 -8.21
N PHE A 729 -10.39 3.98 -8.06
CA PHE A 729 -10.32 5.25 -7.32
C PHE A 729 -11.24 5.21 -6.11
N ASN A 730 -10.71 5.45 -4.90
CA ASN A 730 -11.43 5.38 -3.62
C ASN A 730 -12.21 4.09 -3.37
N ASN A 731 -11.84 3.00 -4.07
CA ASN A 731 -12.62 1.77 -4.08
C ASN A 731 -14.12 1.99 -4.46
N GLU A 732 -14.41 3.02 -5.24
CA GLU A 732 -15.76 3.44 -5.63
C GLU A 732 -15.91 3.54 -7.15
N PHE A 733 -14.92 4.14 -7.82
CA PHE A 733 -14.92 4.28 -9.27
C PHE A 733 -13.95 3.27 -9.88
N PHE A 734 -14.48 2.37 -10.71
CA PHE A 734 -13.71 1.34 -11.41
C PHE A 734 -13.71 1.69 -12.90
N TYR A 735 -12.54 1.87 -13.49
CA TYR A 735 -12.39 2.17 -14.90
C TYR A 735 -11.58 1.08 -15.60
N ASN A 736 -12.20 0.38 -16.55
CA ASN A 736 -11.51 -0.62 -17.37
C ASN A 736 -10.81 0.09 -18.53
N VAL A 737 -9.47 0.02 -18.53
CA VAL A 737 -8.63 0.67 -19.54
C VAL A 737 -8.80 0.00 -20.91
N THR A 738 -9.00 -1.32 -20.92
CA THR A 738 -9.13 -2.14 -22.13
C THR A 738 -10.43 -1.83 -22.87
N SER A 739 -11.57 -1.80 -22.15
CA SER A 739 -12.88 -1.48 -22.74
C SER A 739 -13.18 0.02 -22.80
N ARG A 740 -12.35 0.86 -22.17
CA ARG A 740 -12.51 2.32 -22.05
C ARG A 740 -13.85 2.73 -21.42
N SER A 741 -14.30 1.96 -20.42
CA SER A 741 -15.60 2.17 -19.77
C SER A 741 -15.51 1.99 -18.27
N TYR A 742 -16.39 2.68 -17.54
CA TYR A 742 -16.56 2.45 -16.11
C TYR A 742 -17.26 1.12 -15.87
N ILE A 743 -16.78 0.37 -14.88
CA ILE A 743 -17.40 -0.84 -14.36
C ILE A 743 -18.21 -0.46 -13.12
N THR A 744 -19.37 -1.08 -12.94
CA THR A 744 -20.19 -0.96 -11.74
C THR A 744 -20.33 -2.33 -11.12
N ASN A 745 -20.34 -2.40 -9.79
CA ASN A 745 -20.63 -3.64 -9.09
C ASN A 745 -22.05 -4.11 -9.41
N THR A 746 -22.16 -5.39 -9.75
CA THR A 746 -23.38 -6.12 -10.09
C THR A 746 -23.42 -7.42 -9.29
N THR A 747 -24.53 -8.15 -9.40
CA THR A 747 -24.69 -9.49 -8.80
C THR A 747 -23.79 -10.55 -9.44
N ASP A 748 -23.33 -10.35 -10.67
CA ASP A 748 -22.54 -11.33 -11.42
C ASP A 748 -21.05 -10.99 -11.45
N PHE A 749 -20.72 -9.72 -11.25
CA PHE A 749 -19.36 -9.24 -11.08
C PHE A 749 -19.36 -8.06 -10.10
N SER A 750 -18.64 -8.19 -9.01
CA SER A 750 -18.41 -7.11 -8.07
C SER A 750 -16.99 -7.15 -7.52
N LEU A 751 -16.43 -5.97 -7.30
CA LEU A 751 -15.04 -5.79 -6.97
C LEU A 751 -14.92 -4.75 -5.86
N SER A 752 -14.04 -5.02 -4.91
CA SER A 752 -13.59 -4.06 -3.91
C SER A 752 -12.09 -4.27 -3.69
N VAL A 753 -11.26 -3.31 -4.07
CA VAL A 753 -9.79 -3.41 -4.01
C VAL A 753 -9.22 -2.15 -3.33
N TRP A 754 -8.43 -2.36 -2.29
CA TRP A 754 -7.76 -1.30 -1.54
C TRP A 754 -6.30 -1.13 -1.95
N SER A 755 -5.64 -2.22 -2.31
CA SER A 755 -4.28 -2.24 -2.85
C SER A 755 -4.05 -3.54 -3.62
N ALA A 756 -3.12 -3.51 -4.57
CA ALA A 756 -2.74 -4.69 -5.34
C ALA A 756 -1.29 -4.57 -5.83
N GLY A 757 -0.65 -5.71 -6.05
CA GLY A 757 0.68 -5.81 -6.64
C GLY A 757 0.79 -7.06 -7.52
N GLN A 758 1.58 -6.98 -8.59
CA GLN A 758 1.81 -8.08 -9.53
C GLN A 758 3.32 -8.32 -9.70
N ASN A 759 3.77 -9.57 -9.57
CA ASN A 759 5.17 -9.94 -9.81
C ASN A 759 5.45 -10.23 -11.31
N SER A 760 6.71 -10.52 -11.65
CA SER A 760 7.16 -10.88 -13.01
C SER A 760 6.59 -12.20 -13.55
N ASN A 761 6.08 -13.08 -12.68
CA ASN A 761 5.41 -14.32 -13.04
C ASN A 761 3.92 -14.15 -13.32
N GLY A 762 3.40 -12.93 -13.22
CA GLY A 762 2.00 -12.61 -13.44
C GLY A 762 1.09 -12.95 -12.25
N ASP A 763 1.66 -13.31 -11.10
CA ASP A 763 0.92 -13.51 -9.86
C ASP A 763 0.52 -12.17 -9.28
N VAL A 764 -0.78 -12.01 -9.02
CA VAL A 764 -1.36 -10.82 -8.42
C VAL A 764 -1.75 -11.13 -6.98
N ILE A 765 -1.33 -10.29 -6.04
CA ILE A 765 -1.93 -10.24 -4.70
C ILE A 765 -2.71 -8.94 -4.59
N LEU A 766 -3.92 -9.02 -4.07
CA LEU A 766 -4.76 -7.86 -3.78
C LEU A 766 -5.30 -7.91 -2.36
N CYS A 767 -5.37 -6.74 -1.72
CA CYS A 767 -6.14 -6.53 -0.51
C CYS A 767 -7.54 -6.08 -0.90
N GLY A 768 -8.55 -6.91 -0.63
CA GLY A 768 -9.87 -6.70 -1.19
C GLY A 768 -10.78 -7.90 -1.12
N THR A 769 -11.85 -7.82 -1.90
CA THR A 769 -12.77 -8.92 -2.17
C THR A 769 -13.26 -8.81 -3.62
N ILE A 770 -13.53 -9.96 -4.21
CA ILE A 770 -14.02 -10.08 -5.58
C ILE A 770 -15.09 -11.16 -5.62
N SER A 771 -16.13 -10.89 -6.41
CA SER A 771 -17.15 -11.84 -6.74
C SER A 771 -17.36 -11.89 -8.24
N GLU A 772 -17.34 -13.08 -8.81
CA GLU A 772 -17.47 -13.28 -10.24
C GLU A 772 -18.23 -14.57 -10.58
N SER A 773 -19.18 -14.41 -11.51
CA SER A 773 -19.90 -15.51 -12.15
C SER A 773 -19.26 -15.91 -13.48
N ASP A 774 -19.19 -17.22 -13.76
CA ASP A 774 -18.77 -17.73 -15.09
C ASP A 774 -19.75 -17.27 -16.19
N TYR A 775 -21.05 -17.35 -15.90
CA TYR A 775 -22.13 -16.94 -16.78
C TYR A 775 -22.80 -15.70 -16.18
N GLN A 776 -22.59 -14.55 -16.82
CA GLN A 776 -23.06 -13.23 -16.38
C GLN A 776 -24.23 -12.75 -17.25
N ASN A 777 -25.01 -11.80 -16.72
CA ASN A 777 -26.16 -11.16 -17.37
C ASN A 777 -27.26 -12.17 -17.76
N LEU A 778 -27.44 -13.22 -16.95
CA LEU A 778 -28.57 -14.13 -17.13
C LEU A 778 -29.87 -13.39 -16.80
N GLN A 779 -30.95 -13.76 -17.49
CA GLN A 779 -32.24 -13.09 -17.39
C GLN A 779 -33.32 -14.11 -17.08
N GLY A 780 -33.72 -14.14 -15.81
CA GLY A 780 -34.80 -15.00 -15.33
C GLY A 780 -34.37 -16.47 -15.22
N PRO A 781 -35.18 -17.43 -15.68
CA PRO A 781 -34.88 -18.85 -15.55
C PRO A 781 -33.69 -19.24 -16.43
N VAL A 782 -32.87 -20.20 -15.98
CA VAL A 782 -31.63 -20.62 -16.67
C VAL A 782 -31.68 -22.10 -17.03
N SER A 783 -31.20 -22.45 -18.22
CA SER A 783 -31.04 -23.83 -18.68
C SER A 783 -29.58 -24.27 -18.57
N ILE A 784 -29.31 -25.38 -17.88
CA ILE A 784 -28.01 -26.04 -17.81
C ILE A 784 -28.03 -27.26 -18.73
N PHE A 785 -27.14 -27.29 -19.72
CA PHE A 785 -27.08 -28.33 -20.76
C PHE A 785 -26.06 -29.43 -20.45
N ASN A 786 -26.21 -30.60 -21.10
CA ASN A 786 -25.29 -31.75 -20.95
C ASN A 786 -23.81 -31.44 -21.20
N ASN A 787 -23.50 -30.44 -22.03
CA ASN A 787 -22.13 -30.04 -22.34
C ASN A 787 -21.45 -29.22 -21.23
N GLY A 788 -22.16 -28.95 -20.12
CA GLY A 788 -21.67 -28.12 -19.02
C GLY A 788 -21.76 -26.62 -19.31
N SER A 789 -22.64 -26.19 -20.21
CA SER A 789 -22.93 -24.78 -20.46
C SER A 789 -24.26 -24.35 -19.85
N ALA A 790 -24.38 -23.06 -19.52
CA ALA A 790 -25.60 -22.45 -19.02
C ALA A 790 -26.03 -21.26 -19.90
N ALA A 791 -27.32 -21.05 -20.05
CA ALA A 791 -27.88 -19.87 -20.73
C ALA A 791 -29.28 -19.56 -20.20
N SER A 792 -29.72 -18.29 -20.32
CA SER A 792 -31.10 -17.91 -20.03
C SER A 792 -32.08 -18.75 -20.86
N SER A 793 -33.10 -19.29 -20.20
CA SER A 793 -34.15 -20.09 -20.81
C SER A 793 -35.02 -19.20 -21.71
N ASN A 794 -35.37 -19.68 -22.90
CA ASN A 794 -36.17 -18.95 -23.90
C ASN A 794 -37.68 -18.89 -23.55
N ILE A 795 -38.03 -18.55 -22.30
CA ILE A 795 -39.43 -18.37 -21.92
C ILE A 795 -39.88 -16.97 -22.34
N LYS A 796 -40.71 -16.90 -23.38
CA LYS A 796 -41.23 -15.62 -23.88
C LYS A 796 -42.08 -14.92 -22.82
N GLY A 797 -41.82 -13.63 -22.60
CA GLY A 797 -42.67 -12.77 -21.77
C GLY A 797 -41.98 -12.10 -20.58
N ASN A 798 -40.67 -12.27 -20.40
CA ASN A 798 -39.88 -11.69 -19.29
C ASN A 798 -40.50 -11.99 -17.91
N ILE A 799 -40.71 -13.28 -17.65
CA ILE A 799 -41.37 -13.80 -16.45
C ILE A 799 -40.44 -14.79 -15.75
N ASN A 800 -40.52 -14.82 -14.43
CA ASN A 800 -39.72 -15.68 -13.57
C ASN A 800 -40.63 -16.77 -13.00
N PRO A 801 -40.80 -17.91 -13.71
CA PRO A 801 -41.59 -19.01 -13.21
C PRO A 801 -40.93 -19.62 -11.98
N TYR A 802 -41.73 -20.16 -11.06
CA TYR A 802 -41.24 -20.84 -9.86
C TYR A 802 -41.60 -22.33 -9.84
N MET A 803 -42.44 -22.79 -10.79
CA MET A 803 -42.81 -24.20 -10.95
C MET A 803 -43.15 -24.49 -12.42
N GLY A 804 -42.83 -25.69 -12.88
CA GLY A 804 -43.14 -26.17 -14.23
C GLY A 804 -43.81 -27.54 -14.20
N THR A 805 -44.54 -27.88 -15.26
CA THR A 805 -45.03 -29.23 -15.51
C THR A 805 -44.94 -29.57 -17.00
N TYR A 806 -44.43 -30.76 -17.29
CA TYR A 806 -44.31 -31.27 -18.65
C TYR A 806 -45.69 -31.58 -19.21
N LEU A 807 -45.99 -31.10 -20.42
CA LEU A 807 -47.24 -31.44 -21.12
C LEU A 807 -47.00 -32.46 -22.22
N ASN A 808 -46.06 -32.17 -23.12
CA ASN A 808 -45.65 -33.06 -24.21
C ASN A 808 -44.29 -32.59 -24.78
N ASP A 809 -43.79 -33.28 -25.81
CA ASP A 809 -42.50 -32.99 -26.45
C ASP A 809 -42.38 -31.55 -26.98
N THR A 810 -43.49 -30.83 -27.18
CA THR A 810 -43.54 -29.48 -27.75
C THR A 810 -43.97 -28.39 -26.76
N LEU A 811 -44.54 -28.74 -25.60
CA LEU A 811 -45.14 -27.78 -24.67
C LEU A 811 -44.86 -28.13 -23.21
N THR A 812 -44.55 -27.08 -22.45
CA THR A 812 -44.42 -27.11 -20.99
C THR A 812 -45.29 -25.99 -20.42
N ALA A 813 -45.98 -26.23 -19.31
CA ALA A 813 -46.71 -25.20 -18.57
C ALA A 813 -45.86 -24.75 -17.38
N TYR A 814 -45.77 -23.44 -17.18
CA TYR A 814 -45.08 -22.83 -16.05
C TYR A 814 -46.04 -21.97 -15.25
N ALA A 815 -45.92 -22.04 -13.93
CA ALA A 815 -46.57 -21.15 -12.99
C ALA A 815 -45.63 -19.99 -12.65
N TYR A 816 -46.16 -18.77 -12.71
CA TYR A 816 -45.44 -17.55 -12.32
C TYR A 816 -46.35 -16.62 -11.53
N GLU A 817 -45.75 -15.77 -10.71
CA GLU A 817 -46.47 -14.74 -9.93
C GLU A 817 -46.35 -13.37 -10.62
N ASP A 818 -47.45 -12.62 -10.59
CA ASP A 818 -47.51 -11.20 -10.94
C ASP A 818 -48.31 -10.48 -9.86
N GLY A 819 -47.61 -9.68 -9.05
CA GLY A 819 -48.13 -9.15 -7.80
C GLY A 819 -48.44 -10.26 -6.79
N SER A 820 -49.66 -10.26 -6.24
CA SER A 820 -50.14 -11.29 -5.29
C SER A 820 -50.87 -12.44 -5.96
N SER A 821 -50.83 -12.54 -7.29
CA SER A 821 -51.62 -13.49 -8.06
C SER A 821 -50.74 -14.40 -8.90
N SER A 822 -51.14 -15.66 -9.00
CA SER A 822 -50.49 -16.66 -9.84
C SER A 822 -51.20 -16.84 -11.18
N TYR A 823 -50.40 -17.15 -12.20
CA TYR A 823 -50.83 -17.34 -13.58
C TYR A 823 -50.10 -18.51 -14.21
N LEU A 824 -50.64 -19.02 -15.32
CA LEU A 824 -49.97 -20.02 -16.17
C LEU A 824 -49.49 -19.39 -17.48
N VAL A 825 -48.30 -19.80 -17.90
CA VAL A 825 -47.73 -19.52 -19.22
C VAL A 825 -47.24 -20.82 -19.82
N PHE A 826 -47.30 -20.93 -21.15
CA PHE A 826 -46.77 -22.08 -21.87
C PHE A 826 -45.42 -21.74 -22.52
N SER A 827 -44.58 -22.75 -22.74
CA SER A 827 -43.25 -22.57 -23.35
C SER A 827 -43.26 -21.92 -24.74
N ASN A 828 -44.41 -21.86 -25.42
CA ASN A 828 -44.58 -21.15 -26.69
C ASN A 828 -44.87 -19.64 -26.53
N GLY A 829 -45.05 -19.16 -25.29
CA GLY A 829 -45.35 -17.77 -24.94
C GLY A 829 -46.83 -17.46 -24.72
N ASN A 830 -47.74 -18.42 -24.95
CA ASN A 830 -49.16 -18.21 -24.72
C ASN A 830 -49.43 -18.15 -23.22
N LYS A 831 -50.21 -17.16 -22.77
CA LYS A 831 -50.67 -17.06 -21.39
C LYS A 831 -52.04 -17.73 -21.23
N GLY A 832 -52.21 -18.50 -20.16
CA GLY A 832 -53.52 -19.02 -19.79
C GLY A 832 -54.45 -17.88 -19.34
N PRO A 833 -55.77 -17.98 -19.60
CA PRO A 833 -56.73 -16.94 -19.21
C PRO A 833 -57.07 -16.95 -17.71
N TRP A 834 -56.54 -17.92 -16.95
CA TRP A 834 -56.90 -18.18 -15.55
C TRP A 834 -55.97 -17.44 -14.59
N LYS A 835 -56.53 -17.11 -13.41
CA LYS A 835 -55.86 -16.35 -12.35
C LYS A 835 -56.17 -16.99 -10.99
N TRP A 836 -55.16 -17.10 -10.13
CA TRP A 836 -55.30 -17.54 -8.74
C TRP A 836 -54.79 -16.48 -7.77
N ASN A 837 -55.46 -16.33 -6.63
CA ASN A 837 -55.09 -15.34 -5.60
C ASN A 837 -54.02 -15.85 -4.62
N ASN A 838 -53.63 -17.12 -4.74
CA ASN A 838 -52.58 -17.75 -3.96
C ASN A 838 -51.55 -18.37 -4.92
N SER A 839 -50.34 -18.64 -4.41
CA SER A 839 -49.32 -19.41 -5.15
C SER A 839 -49.84 -20.80 -5.49
N ILE A 840 -49.58 -21.26 -6.71
CA ILE A 840 -49.81 -22.66 -7.08
C ILE A 840 -48.73 -23.49 -6.38
N LYS A 841 -49.11 -24.57 -5.70
CA LYS A 841 -48.19 -25.43 -4.94
C LYS A 841 -47.94 -26.77 -5.64
N SER A 842 -48.91 -27.25 -6.41
CA SER A 842 -48.81 -28.53 -7.14
C SER A 842 -49.55 -28.47 -8.47
N MET A 843 -49.03 -29.18 -9.48
CA MET A 843 -49.62 -29.30 -10.82
C MET A 843 -49.45 -30.73 -11.35
N VAL A 844 -50.54 -31.33 -11.84
CA VAL A 844 -50.56 -32.66 -12.46
C VAL A 844 -51.29 -32.58 -13.80
N TYR A 845 -50.58 -32.93 -14.88
CA TYR A 845 -51.13 -32.94 -16.23
C TYR A 845 -51.43 -34.37 -16.71
N PHE A 846 -52.57 -34.55 -17.38
CA PHE A 846 -52.95 -35.78 -18.04
C PHE A 846 -53.15 -35.56 -19.55
N GLY A 847 -52.20 -36.06 -20.32
CA GLY A 847 -52.12 -35.82 -21.76
C GLY A 847 -53.29 -36.37 -22.58
N ARG A 848 -53.87 -37.53 -22.22
CA ARG A 848 -54.92 -38.16 -23.04
C ARG A 848 -56.20 -37.32 -23.13
N ASP A 849 -56.62 -36.73 -22.01
CA ASP A 849 -57.86 -35.93 -21.93
C ASP A 849 -57.56 -34.41 -21.91
N GLY A 850 -56.29 -34.03 -21.95
CA GLY A 850 -55.85 -32.63 -21.87
C GLY A 850 -56.19 -31.96 -20.53
N ILE A 851 -56.23 -32.72 -19.44
CA ILE A 851 -56.64 -32.23 -18.12
C ILE A 851 -55.42 -31.76 -17.33
N LEU A 852 -55.49 -30.57 -16.74
CA LEU A 852 -54.50 -30.06 -15.79
C LEU A 852 -55.17 -29.80 -14.43
N ALA A 853 -54.78 -30.55 -13.42
CA ALA A 853 -55.19 -30.34 -12.04
C ALA A 853 -54.11 -29.53 -11.30
N LEU A 854 -54.53 -28.57 -10.49
CA LEU A 854 -53.63 -27.71 -9.74
C LEU A 854 -54.17 -27.39 -8.34
N GLY A 855 -53.26 -27.36 -7.38
CA GLY A 855 -53.54 -27.05 -5.98
C GLY A 855 -52.80 -25.79 -5.57
N THR A 856 -53.42 -24.91 -4.79
CA THR A 856 -52.79 -23.68 -4.31
C THR A 856 -52.44 -23.76 -2.82
N SER A 857 -51.48 -22.93 -2.40
CA SER A 857 -51.21 -22.66 -0.99
C SER A 857 -52.14 -21.57 -0.46
N SER A 858 -51.97 -21.18 0.81
CA SER A 858 -52.73 -20.13 1.47
C SER A 858 -51.76 -19.08 1.99
N SER A 859 -51.85 -17.87 1.43
CA SER A 859 -51.15 -16.69 1.96
C SER A 859 -52.14 -15.75 2.65
N HIS A 860 -53.27 -15.49 1.97
CA HIS A 860 -54.37 -14.67 2.48
C HIS A 860 -55.75 -15.28 2.25
N PHE A 861 -55.86 -16.20 1.29
CA PHE A 861 -57.09 -16.89 0.95
C PHE A 861 -56.96 -18.38 1.23
N LEU A 862 -58.09 -19.05 1.49
CA LEU A 862 -58.13 -20.50 1.65
C LEU A 862 -57.60 -21.21 0.38
N PRO A 863 -56.92 -22.36 0.53
CA PRO A 863 -56.32 -23.07 -0.60
C PRO A 863 -57.40 -23.58 -1.55
N GLN A 864 -57.06 -23.66 -2.84
CA GLN A 864 -57.98 -23.98 -3.93
C GLN A 864 -57.51 -25.19 -4.72
N LEU A 865 -58.46 -25.98 -5.21
CA LEU A 865 -58.28 -27.02 -6.21
C LEU A 865 -58.96 -26.59 -7.50
N THR A 866 -58.18 -26.47 -8.57
CA THR A 866 -58.73 -26.20 -9.90
C THR A 866 -58.41 -27.34 -10.85
N VAL A 867 -59.39 -27.76 -11.65
CA VAL A 867 -59.20 -28.73 -12.74
C VAL A 867 -59.57 -28.06 -14.04
N LEU A 868 -58.62 -28.00 -14.97
CA LEU A 868 -58.73 -27.32 -16.25
C LEU A 868 -58.73 -28.33 -17.39
N ASN A 869 -59.47 -28.05 -18.45
CA ASN A 869 -59.30 -28.69 -19.74
C ASN A 869 -58.47 -27.76 -20.63
N LEU A 870 -57.20 -28.11 -20.88
CA LEU A 870 -56.30 -27.29 -21.70
C LEU A 870 -56.70 -27.28 -23.19
N THR A 871 -57.49 -28.26 -23.65
CA THR A 871 -57.95 -28.32 -25.04
C THR A 871 -59.09 -27.33 -25.30
N THR A 872 -60.05 -27.22 -24.36
CA THR A 872 -61.19 -26.28 -24.48
C THR A 872 -60.95 -24.95 -23.77
N SER A 873 -59.89 -24.85 -22.96
CA SER A 873 -59.61 -23.75 -22.03
C SER A 873 -60.67 -23.55 -20.93
N GLU A 874 -61.55 -24.54 -20.70
CA GLU A 874 -62.61 -24.46 -19.69
C GLU A 874 -62.12 -24.88 -18.30
N VAL A 875 -62.68 -24.22 -17.27
CA VAL A 875 -62.51 -24.62 -15.88
C VAL A 875 -63.58 -25.67 -15.55
N LEU A 876 -63.17 -26.93 -15.39
CA LEU A 876 -64.07 -28.03 -15.04
C LEU A 876 -64.48 -27.97 -13.57
N VAL A 877 -63.50 -27.62 -12.71
CA VAL A 877 -63.64 -27.55 -11.26
C VAL A 877 -62.86 -26.37 -10.71
N ASN A 878 -63.43 -25.69 -9.72
CA ASN A 878 -62.73 -24.71 -8.90
C ASN A 878 -63.30 -24.74 -7.47
N GLU A 879 -62.76 -25.62 -6.63
CA GLU A 879 -63.17 -25.80 -5.24
C GLU A 879 -62.24 -25.02 -4.31
N THR A 880 -62.80 -24.38 -3.29
CA THR A 880 -62.01 -23.74 -2.22
C THR A 880 -62.17 -24.56 -0.94
N MET A 881 -61.06 -24.91 -0.28
CA MET A 881 -61.09 -25.70 0.95
C MET A 881 -61.65 -24.87 2.11
N ASN A 882 -62.32 -25.50 3.07
CA ASN A 882 -62.94 -24.80 4.20
C ASN A 882 -61.91 -24.32 5.23
N GLN A 883 -60.90 -25.14 5.49
CA GLN A 883 -59.78 -24.84 6.38
C GLN A 883 -58.54 -25.54 5.85
N GLY A 884 -57.38 -24.92 6.03
CA GLY A 884 -56.11 -25.46 5.57
C GLY A 884 -55.15 -24.39 5.11
N THR A 885 -53.93 -24.83 4.83
CA THR A 885 -52.83 -23.97 4.37
C THR A 885 -52.37 -24.33 2.96
N GLU A 886 -52.50 -25.57 2.48
CA GLU A 886 -52.08 -25.90 1.11
C GLU A 886 -52.58 -27.26 0.60
N VAL A 887 -52.64 -27.39 -0.72
CA VAL A 887 -52.74 -28.67 -1.46
C VAL A 887 -51.38 -29.00 -2.07
N SER A 888 -50.64 -29.90 -1.44
CA SER A 888 -49.21 -30.13 -1.66
C SER A 888 -48.91 -31.15 -2.76
N SER A 889 -49.78 -32.16 -2.95
CA SER A 889 -49.54 -33.25 -3.93
C SER A 889 -50.83 -33.89 -4.42
N MET A 890 -50.80 -34.49 -5.61
CA MET A 890 -51.96 -35.10 -6.24
C MET A 890 -51.61 -36.37 -7.01
N VAL A 891 -52.52 -37.35 -6.99
CA VAL A 891 -52.52 -38.51 -7.88
C VAL A 891 -53.88 -38.62 -8.57
N LEU A 892 -53.87 -38.78 -9.90
CA LEU A 892 -55.08 -38.91 -10.71
C LEU A 892 -55.42 -40.38 -10.97
N PHE A 893 -56.63 -40.79 -10.61
CA PHE A 893 -57.22 -42.08 -11.01
C PHE A 893 -58.11 -41.87 -12.24
N CYS A 894 -57.51 -41.98 -13.43
CA CYS A 894 -58.13 -41.54 -14.68
C CYS A 894 -59.46 -42.25 -14.99
N LYS A 895 -59.55 -43.57 -14.74
CA LYS A 895 -60.77 -44.36 -14.98
C LYS A 895 -61.95 -43.98 -14.09
N ASN A 896 -61.67 -43.46 -12.90
CA ASN A 896 -62.70 -43.00 -11.96
C ASN A 896 -63.00 -41.51 -12.09
N SER A 897 -62.18 -40.75 -12.83
CA SER A 897 -62.26 -39.28 -12.81
C SER A 897 -62.12 -38.71 -11.39
N THR A 898 -61.22 -39.30 -10.60
CA THR A 898 -61.01 -38.96 -9.19
C THR A 898 -59.56 -38.54 -8.95
N LEU A 899 -59.35 -37.45 -8.20
CA LEU A 899 -58.06 -37.01 -7.70
C LEU A 899 -57.90 -37.44 -6.23
N LEU A 900 -56.77 -38.07 -5.90
CA LEU A 900 -56.30 -38.23 -4.53
C LEU A 900 -55.42 -37.03 -4.19
N LEU A 901 -55.88 -36.21 -3.25
CA LEU A 901 -55.30 -34.94 -2.87
C LEU A 901 -54.61 -35.11 -1.52
N GLY A 902 -53.33 -34.79 -1.46
CA GLY A 902 -52.53 -34.68 -0.24
C GLY A 902 -52.21 -33.22 0.07
N GLY A 903 -52.34 -32.80 1.33
CA GLY A 903 -51.91 -31.49 1.78
C GLY A 903 -52.15 -31.25 3.26
N ASN A 904 -52.23 -29.98 3.63
CA ASN A 904 -52.66 -29.53 4.95
C ASN A 904 -54.00 -28.81 4.83
N PHE A 905 -55.08 -29.57 4.70
CA PHE A 905 -56.44 -29.06 4.59
C PHE A 905 -57.44 -30.04 5.20
N SER A 906 -58.66 -29.57 5.45
CA SER A 906 -59.75 -30.40 5.93
C SER A 906 -61.04 -30.13 5.16
N VAL A 907 -61.81 -31.19 4.89
CA VAL A 907 -63.11 -31.13 4.21
C VAL A 907 -64.20 -31.63 5.17
N PRO A 908 -64.93 -30.74 5.86
CA PRO A 908 -65.90 -31.10 6.89
C PRO A 908 -67.04 -32.00 6.41
N GLU A 909 -67.46 -31.86 5.14
CA GLU A 909 -68.57 -32.64 4.57
C GLU A 909 -68.33 -34.16 4.61
N THR A 910 -67.06 -34.59 4.60
CA THR A 910 -66.67 -35.99 4.60
C THR A 910 -65.78 -36.37 5.78
N ASP A 911 -65.57 -35.44 6.72
CA ASP A 911 -64.62 -35.55 7.84
C ASP A 911 -63.20 -35.96 7.38
N CYS A 912 -62.80 -35.51 6.19
CA CYS A 912 -61.51 -35.86 5.60
C CYS A 912 -60.43 -34.85 5.98
N HIS A 913 -59.28 -35.32 6.49
CA HIS A 913 -58.18 -34.47 6.96
C HIS A 913 -56.87 -34.81 6.24
N GLY A 914 -56.42 -33.91 5.37
CA GLY A 914 -55.13 -33.94 4.67
C GLY A 914 -55.00 -34.90 3.50
N LEU A 915 -55.73 -36.03 3.47
CA LEU A 915 -55.69 -37.01 2.38
C LEU A 915 -57.09 -37.38 1.89
N CYS A 916 -57.55 -36.76 0.79
CA CYS A 916 -58.94 -36.83 0.35
C CYS A 916 -59.09 -37.23 -1.11
N LEU A 917 -60.19 -37.90 -1.45
CA LEU A 917 -60.58 -38.20 -2.82
C LEU A 917 -61.60 -37.17 -3.30
N TYR A 918 -61.40 -36.64 -4.50
CA TYR A 918 -62.33 -35.73 -5.15
C TYR A 918 -62.67 -36.21 -6.56
N ASP A 919 -63.93 -36.57 -6.78
CA ASP A 919 -64.44 -36.88 -8.12
C ASP A 919 -64.77 -35.58 -8.84
N TYR A 920 -64.02 -35.25 -9.90
CA TYR A 920 -64.15 -33.98 -10.60
C TYR A 920 -65.29 -33.96 -11.63
N LYS A 921 -65.93 -35.11 -11.91
CA LYS A 921 -67.14 -35.17 -12.74
C LYS A 921 -68.39 -35.04 -11.91
N GLU A 922 -68.47 -35.80 -10.81
CA GLU A 922 -69.59 -35.77 -9.86
C GLU A 922 -69.48 -34.60 -8.87
N LYS A 923 -68.34 -33.89 -8.84
CA LYS A 923 -68.03 -32.76 -7.95
C LYS A 923 -68.25 -33.12 -6.47
N LYS A 924 -67.76 -34.31 -6.08
CA LYS A 924 -68.03 -34.89 -4.76
C LYS A 924 -66.76 -35.33 -4.05
N TRP A 925 -66.65 -34.94 -2.79
CA TRP A 925 -65.60 -35.41 -1.88
C TRP A 925 -65.91 -36.81 -1.33
N SER A 926 -64.86 -37.59 -1.08
CA SER A 926 -64.91 -38.86 -0.35
C SER A 926 -63.61 -39.11 0.40
N THR A 927 -63.65 -40.02 1.39
CA THR A 927 -62.47 -40.36 2.18
C THR A 927 -61.63 -41.42 1.49
N PHE A 928 -60.30 -41.31 1.59
CA PHE A 928 -59.39 -42.40 1.22
C PHE A 928 -59.14 -43.31 2.44
N ALA A 929 -59.04 -44.62 2.22
CA ALA A 929 -58.71 -45.61 3.27
C ALA A 929 -59.57 -45.48 4.56
N ASN A 930 -60.87 -45.14 4.45
CA ASN A 930 -61.76 -44.89 5.60
C ASN A 930 -61.22 -43.88 6.62
N ASN A 931 -60.49 -42.84 6.18
CA ASN A 931 -59.91 -41.81 7.07
C ASN A 931 -58.93 -42.39 8.10
N SER A 932 -58.35 -43.57 7.83
CA SER A 932 -57.33 -44.17 8.68
C SER A 932 -55.98 -43.48 8.59
N ILE A 933 -55.74 -42.72 7.52
CA ILE A 933 -54.54 -41.91 7.31
C ILE A 933 -54.97 -40.45 7.36
N THR A 934 -54.50 -39.73 8.37
CA THR A 934 -54.82 -38.31 8.59
C THR A 934 -53.55 -37.54 8.94
N GLY A 935 -53.61 -36.21 8.87
CA GLY A 935 -52.47 -35.32 9.19
C GLY A 935 -52.00 -34.54 7.98
N GLN A 936 -50.84 -33.90 8.08
CA GLN A 936 -50.29 -33.11 6.99
C GLN A 936 -49.58 -34.04 6.00
N VAL A 937 -50.02 -34.05 4.75
CA VAL A 937 -49.39 -34.81 3.66
C VAL A 937 -48.54 -33.85 2.84
N THR A 938 -47.25 -34.18 2.65
CA THR A 938 -46.33 -33.35 1.86
C THR A 938 -46.20 -33.86 0.42
N GLN A 939 -46.13 -35.18 0.23
CA GLN A 939 -46.11 -35.81 -1.10
C GLN A 939 -46.88 -37.14 -1.13
N VAL A 940 -47.58 -37.37 -2.24
CA VAL A 940 -48.25 -38.63 -2.61
C VAL A 940 -47.77 -39.02 -4.00
N GLN A 941 -47.27 -40.24 -4.16
CA GLN A 941 -46.76 -40.74 -5.43
C GLN A 941 -47.10 -42.23 -5.61
N LEU A 942 -47.33 -42.66 -6.85
CA LEU A 942 -47.37 -44.07 -7.21
C LEU A 942 -45.95 -44.65 -7.18
N PHE A 943 -45.75 -45.70 -6.38
CA PHE A 943 -44.53 -46.51 -6.42
C PHE A 943 -44.59 -47.53 -7.56
N ASN A 944 -45.79 -48.08 -7.79
CA ASN A 944 -46.11 -48.93 -8.92
C ASN A 944 -47.62 -48.83 -9.21
N ALA A 945 -48.12 -49.62 -10.17
CA ALA A 945 -49.52 -49.58 -10.58
C ALA A 945 -50.56 -49.97 -9.50
N SER A 946 -50.16 -50.38 -8.28
CA SER A 946 -51.08 -50.79 -7.20
C SER A 946 -50.70 -50.27 -5.82
N GLU A 947 -49.63 -49.49 -5.71
CA GLU A 947 -49.04 -49.08 -4.45
C GLU A 947 -48.67 -47.60 -4.48
N LEU A 948 -49.01 -46.89 -3.42
CA LEU A 948 -48.81 -45.47 -3.19
C LEU A 948 -47.82 -45.29 -2.05
N LEU A 949 -46.90 -44.35 -2.21
CA LEU A 949 -46.07 -43.83 -1.15
C LEU A 949 -46.63 -42.48 -0.70
N ILE A 950 -46.84 -42.34 0.61
CA ILE A 950 -47.41 -41.16 1.22
C ILE A 950 -46.48 -40.69 2.31
N SER A 951 -46.07 -39.42 2.22
CA SER A 951 -45.17 -38.79 3.18
C SER A 951 -45.78 -37.57 3.86
N GLY A 952 -45.27 -37.22 5.03
CA GLY A 952 -45.63 -36.01 5.75
C GLY A 952 -45.55 -36.17 7.26
N SER A 953 -46.43 -35.47 7.99
CA SER A 953 -46.64 -35.65 9.43
C SER A 953 -47.96 -36.37 9.66
N LEU A 954 -47.90 -37.71 9.56
CA LEU A 954 -49.07 -38.57 9.44
C LEU A 954 -49.42 -39.23 10.78
N LYS A 955 -50.72 -39.46 10.95
CA LYS A 955 -51.31 -40.35 11.94
C LYS A 955 -52.03 -41.48 11.19
N ILE A 956 -51.60 -42.70 11.45
CA ILE A 956 -52.18 -43.91 10.84
C ILE A 956 -52.83 -44.74 11.92
N ASP A 957 -54.16 -44.87 11.85
CA ASP A 957 -55.01 -45.47 12.87
C ASP A 957 -54.77 -44.80 14.25
N ASN A 958 -54.04 -45.47 15.15
CA ASN A 958 -53.65 -44.95 16.47
C ASN A 958 -52.15 -44.64 16.60
N THR A 959 -51.38 -44.77 15.52
CA THR A 959 -49.94 -44.53 15.51
C THR A 959 -49.65 -43.12 15.00
N SER A 960 -49.17 -42.25 15.89
CA SER A 960 -48.70 -40.90 15.53
C SER A 960 -47.21 -40.88 15.18
N GLY A 961 -46.79 -39.79 14.52
CA GLY A 961 -45.39 -39.57 14.16
C GLY A 961 -44.90 -40.44 13.01
N VAL A 962 -45.80 -40.85 12.11
CA VAL A 962 -45.45 -41.57 10.88
C VAL A 962 -45.01 -40.56 9.83
N ASN A 963 -43.85 -40.77 9.21
CA ASN A 963 -43.27 -39.85 8.24
C ASN A 963 -43.38 -40.34 6.79
N LEU A 964 -43.37 -41.66 6.58
CA LEU A 964 -43.53 -42.29 5.28
C LEU A 964 -44.26 -43.63 5.43
N VAL A 965 -45.25 -43.87 4.58
CA VAL A 965 -46.02 -45.12 4.53
C VAL A 965 -46.18 -45.58 3.09
N SER A 966 -46.09 -46.89 2.88
CA SER A 966 -46.55 -47.55 1.65
C SER A 966 -47.97 -48.07 1.82
N VAL A 967 -48.85 -47.77 0.88
CA VAL A 967 -50.29 -48.04 0.95
C VAL A 967 -50.76 -48.60 -0.38
N ASP A 968 -51.48 -49.71 -0.37
CA ASP A 968 -52.12 -50.19 -1.60
C ASP A 968 -53.22 -49.23 -2.06
N ILE A 969 -53.52 -49.20 -3.36
CA ILE A 969 -54.55 -48.29 -3.90
C ILE A 969 -55.97 -48.53 -3.33
N THR A 970 -56.19 -49.67 -2.63
CA THR A 970 -57.45 -49.94 -1.93
C THR A 970 -57.50 -49.32 -0.53
N GLY A 971 -56.36 -48.88 0.00
CA GLY A 971 -56.21 -48.34 1.34
C GLY A 971 -56.24 -49.39 2.45
N GLN A 972 -56.32 -50.69 2.13
CA GLN A 972 -56.45 -51.78 3.10
C GLN A 972 -55.09 -52.27 3.62
N ARG A 973 -54.09 -52.40 2.75
CA ARG A 973 -52.74 -52.84 3.12
C ARG A 973 -51.84 -51.64 3.26
N ARG A 974 -51.24 -51.49 4.44
CA ARG A 974 -50.38 -50.36 4.80
C ARG A 974 -49.13 -50.86 5.50
N GLU A 975 -47.98 -50.31 5.12
CA GLU A 975 -46.68 -50.61 5.70
C GLU A 975 -45.99 -49.29 6.08
N ILE A 976 -45.73 -49.10 7.38
CA ILE A 976 -45.02 -47.92 7.86
C ILE A 976 -43.54 -48.11 7.52
N LEU A 977 -43.04 -47.29 6.60
CA LEU A 977 -41.64 -47.32 6.19
C LEU A 977 -40.76 -46.48 7.11
N LEU A 978 -41.30 -45.38 7.65
CA LEU A 978 -40.53 -44.44 8.47
C LEU A 978 -41.37 -43.78 9.55
N LYS A 979 -40.85 -43.74 10.78
CA LYS A 979 -41.54 -43.20 11.97
C LYS A 979 -40.55 -42.50 12.90
N GLY A 980 -40.98 -41.41 13.51
CA GLY A 980 -40.27 -40.74 14.60
C GLY A 980 -39.15 -39.81 14.13
N TRP A 981 -39.15 -39.40 12.85
CA TRP A 981 -38.23 -38.36 12.39
C TRP A 981 -38.56 -37.03 13.07
N ARG A 982 -37.53 -36.33 13.56
CA ARG A 982 -37.66 -35.11 14.37
C ARG A 982 -38.33 -33.91 13.66
N ALA A 983 -38.52 -33.96 12.34
CA ALA A 983 -39.17 -32.92 11.55
C ALA A 983 -40.07 -33.53 10.46
N PRO A 984 -41.07 -32.78 9.94
CA PRO A 984 -41.88 -33.22 8.80
C PRO A 984 -41.00 -33.55 7.61
N LEU A 985 -41.30 -34.66 6.92
CA LEU A 985 -40.62 -35.00 5.68
C LEU A 985 -41.07 -34.02 4.59
N GLU A 986 -40.14 -33.40 3.87
CA GLU A 986 -40.53 -32.48 2.79
C GLU A 986 -40.89 -33.23 1.52
N SER A 987 -40.09 -34.22 1.13
CA SER A 987 -40.33 -34.98 -0.10
C SER A 987 -39.47 -36.26 -0.11
N PHE A 988 -39.72 -37.12 -1.10
CA PHE A 988 -38.93 -38.31 -1.39
C PHE A 988 -38.80 -38.54 -2.90
N VAL A 989 -37.74 -39.24 -3.29
CA VAL A 989 -37.53 -39.75 -4.66
C VAL A 989 -37.30 -41.26 -4.63
N VAL A 990 -37.80 -41.94 -5.66
CA VAL A 990 -37.67 -43.38 -5.84
C VAL A 990 -36.71 -43.63 -6.99
N ASN A 991 -35.62 -44.36 -6.73
CA ASN A 991 -34.62 -44.72 -7.73
C ASN A 991 -34.44 -46.23 -7.77
N GLU A 992 -35.02 -46.88 -8.79
CA GLU A 992 -35.07 -48.34 -8.94
C GLU A 992 -35.63 -49.02 -7.68
N ASN A 993 -34.74 -49.48 -6.81
CA ASN A 993 -35.04 -50.19 -5.57
C ASN A 993 -34.61 -49.42 -4.31
N ARG A 994 -34.23 -48.15 -4.44
CA ARG A 994 -33.84 -47.28 -3.31
C ARG A 994 -34.84 -46.15 -3.15
N LEU A 995 -35.16 -45.83 -1.90
CA LEU A 995 -35.99 -44.69 -1.57
C LEU A 995 -35.16 -43.65 -0.83
N VAL A 996 -35.15 -42.42 -1.33
CA VAL A 996 -34.41 -41.32 -0.71
C VAL A 996 -35.42 -40.32 -0.19
N ALA A 997 -35.33 -39.98 1.08
CA ALA A 997 -36.27 -39.12 1.77
C ALA A 997 -35.50 -38.01 2.49
N TRP A 998 -36.04 -36.80 2.49
CA TRP A 998 -35.38 -35.66 3.11
C TRP A 998 -36.34 -34.69 3.80
N ASN A 999 -35.77 -33.90 4.70
CA ASN A 999 -36.38 -32.68 5.24
C ASN A 999 -35.43 -31.49 4.99
N ASN A 1000 -35.66 -30.35 5.64
CA ASN A 1000 -34.85 -29.15 5.44
C ASN A 1000 -33.37 -29.28 5.90
N THR A 1001 -33.00 -30.27 6.71
CA THR A 1001 -31.66 -30.41 7.30
C THR A 1001 -31.05 -31.81 7.18
N ASP A 1002 -31.83 -32.82 6.82
CA ASP A 1002 -31.43 -34.23 6.87
C ASP A 1002 -31.82 -34.96 5.58
N LEU A 1003 -30.94 -35.86 5.12
CA LEU A 1003 -31.14 -36.74 3.98
C LEU A 1003 -30.91 -38.20 4.38
N MET A 1004 -31.85 -39.09 4.05
CA MET A 1004 -31.73 -40.53 4.31
C MET A 1004 -32.05 -41.36 3.08
N VAL A 1005 -31.37 -42.49 2.95
CA VAL A 1005 -31.63 -43.49 1.91
C VAL A 1005 -32.05 -44.82 2.54
N TYR A 1006 -33.02 -45.47 1.92
CA TYR A 1006 -33.53 -46.78 2.26
C TYR A 1006 -33.13 -47.76 1.16
N ASP A 1007 -32.42 -48.83 1.52
CA ASP A 1007 -31.87 -49.83 0.60
C ASP A 1007 -32.66 -51.16 0.56
N ASN A 1008 -33.95 -51.11 0.90
CA ASN A 1008 -34.86 -52.24 1.18
C ASN A 1008 -34.60 -53.00 2.49
N THR A 1009 -33.53 -52.70 3.23
CA THR A 1009 -33.24 -53.38 4.50
C THR A 1009 -33.21 -52.41 5.68
N SER A 1010 -32.62 -51.23 5.50
CA SER A 1010 -32.50 -50.25 6.58
C SER A 1010 -32.41 -48.82 6.04
N TRP A 1011 -32.74 -47.87 6.91
CA TRP A 1011 -32.51 -46.46 6.66
C TRP A 1011 -31.10 -46.07 7.09
N THR A 1012 -30.37 -45.43 6.20
CA THR A 1012 -29.05 -44.88 6.48
C THR A 1012 -29.04 -43.38 6.21
N HIS A 1013 -28.48 -42.60 7.15
CA HIS A 1013 -28.23 -41.18 6.94
C HIS A 1013 -27.14 -40.98 5.89
N ILE A 1014 -27.36 -40.01 5.00
CA ILE A 1014 -26.34 -39.52 4.08
C ILE A 1014 -25.78 -38.24 4.70
N SER A 1015 -24.55 -38.31 5.23
CA SER A 1015 -23.81 -37.13 5.66
C SER A 1015 -23.22 -36.39 4.46
N THR A 1016 -23.07 -35.07 4.57
CA THR A 1016 -22.28 -34.27 3.64
C THR A 1016 -20.82 -34.18 4.12
N PHE A 1017 -20.00 -33.38 3.44
CA PHE A 1017 -18.53 -33.40 3.51
C PHE A 1017 -17.92 -33.48 4.92
N ASN A 1018 -18.54 -32.88 5.95
CA ASN A 1018 -18.05 -32.92 7.34
C ASN A 1018 -19.15 -32.84 8.42
N SER A 1019 -20.43 -32.96 8.05
CA SER A 1019 -21.56 -32.80 8.97
C SER A 1019 -22.58 -33.93 8.81
N THR A 1020 -23.18 -34.33 9.94
CA THR A 1020 -24.33 -35.24 9.95
C THR A 1020 -25.63 -34.57 9.53
N SER A 1021 -25.64 -33.23 9.36
CA SER A 1021 -26.81 -32.43 8.99
C SER A 1021 -26.44 -31.30 8.01
N ILE A 1022 -27.27 -31.14 6.97
CA ILE A 1022 -27.20 -30.10 5.94
C ILE A 1022 -27.77 -28.79 6.50
N THR A 1023 -27.17 -27.63 6.21
CA THR A 1023 -27.69 -26.36 6.78
C THR A 1023 -29.07 -25.97 6.26
N ARG A 1024 -29.33 -26.11 4.95
CA ARG A 1024 -30.65 -25.91 4.36
C ARG A 1024 -30.76 -26.62 3.01
N LEU A 1025 -31.52 -27.71 2.95
CA LEU A 1025 -31.84 -28.40 1.71
C LEU A 1025 -33.16 -27.86 1.13
N GLN A 1026 -33.16 -27.42 -0.13
CA GLN A 1026 -34.33 -26.83 -0.78
C GLN A 1026 -35.03 -27.77 -1.76
N ASP A 1027 -34.26 -28.56 -2.50
CA ASP A 1027 -34.77 -29.47 -3.52
C ASP A 1027 -33.80 -30.63 -3.79
N ILE A 1028 -34.33 -31.78 -4.18
CA ILE A 1028 -33.54 -32.93 -4.64
C ILE A 1028 -34.16 -33.49 -5.91
N GLN A 1029 -33.33 -33.63 -6.94
CA GLN A 1029 -33.70 -34.24 -8.20
C GLN A 1029 -32.87 -35.49 -8.48
N GLN A 1030 -33.51 -36.52 -9.03
CA GLN A 1030 -32.77 -37.68 -9.53
C GLN A 1030 -32.13 -37.34 -10.88
N VAL A 1031 -30.84 -37.63 -11.02
CA VAL A 1031 -30.07 -37.36 -12.25
C VAL A 1031 -29.36 -38.61 -12.74
N LYS A 1032 -29.08 -38.68 -14.05
CA LYS A 1032 -28.18 -39.67 -14.63
C LYS A 1032 -26.81 -39.06 -14.84
N LEU A 1033 -25.77 -39.78 -14.47
CA LEU A 1033 -24.37 -39.38 -14.61
C LEU A 1033 -23.79 -40.02 -15.87
N GLU A 1034 -23.09 -39.23 -16.68
CA GLU A 1034 -22.32 -39.80 -17.79
C GLU A 1034 -21.13 -40.62 -17.25
N PRO A 1035 -20.79 -41.75 -17.90
CA PRO A 1035 -19.62 -42.54 -17.51
C PRO A 1035 -18.36 -41.68 -17.58
N SER A 1036 -17.70 -41.47 -16.44
CA SER A 1036 -16.45 -40.73 -16.39
C SER A 1036 -15.35 -41.51 -17.15
N SER A 1037 -14.59 -40.82 -17.99
CA SER A 1037 -13.55 -41.41 -18.85
C SER A 1037 -12.28 -41.85 -18.09
N LEU A 1038 -12.32 -41.89 -16.74
CA LEU A 1038 -11.24 -42.43 -15.93
C LEU A 1038 -11.45 -43.91 -15.61
N LYS A 1039 -10.57 -44.74 -16.17
CA LYS A 1039 -10.30 -46.09 -15.68
C LYS A 1039 -9.84 -46.02 -14.21
N ARG A 1040 -10.70 -46.43 -13.27
CA ARG A 1040 -10.27 -47.13 -12.05
C ARG A 1040 -11.19 -48.33 -11.81
N ALA A 1041 -10.58 -49.40 -11.33
CA ALA A 1041 -10.98 -50.78 -11.45
C ALA A 1041 -12.33 -51.13 -10.78
N GLU A 1042 -12.92 -52.21 -11.29
CA GLU A 1042 -14.08 -52.95 -10.75
C GLU A 1042 -15.49 -52.40 -11.04
N SER A 1043 -15.84 -52.34 -12.32
CA SER A 1043 -16.93 -53.18 -12.89
C SER A 1043 -17.26 -52.71 -14.31
N LEU A 1044 -17.48 -53.65 -15.21
CA LEU A 1044 -17.99 -53.37 -16.55
C LEU A 1044 -19.46 -52.94 -16.46
N SER A 1045 -19.75 -51.67 -16.19
CA SER A 1045 -21.04 -51.09 -16.52
C SER A 1045 -20.84 -49.96 -17.51
N THR A 1046 -21.03 -50.25 -18.80
CA THR A 1046 -21.09 -49.28 -19.90
C THR A 1046 -22.37 -48.43 -19.89
N SER A 1047 -23.08 -48.39 -18.76
CA SER A 1047 -24.38 -47.74 -18.58
C SER A 1047 -24.23 -46.58 -17.61
N ALA A 1048 -24.88 -45.45 -17.91
CA ALA A 1048 -24.97 -44.28 -17.04
C ALA A 1048 -25.37 -44.69 -15.61
N SER A 1049 -24.65 -44.19 -14.60
CA SER A 1049 -24.99 -44.41 -13.19
C SER A 1049 -26.03 -43.39 -12.72
N ASN A 1050 -26.90 -43.78 -11.79
CA ASN A 1050 -27.86 -42.86 -11.20
C ASN A 1050 -27.20 -42.07 -10.05
N GLY A 1051 -27.57 -40.80 -9.91
CA GLY A 1051 -27.14 -39.93 -8.81
C GLY A 1051 -28.27 -39.02 -8.34
N LEU A 1052 -28.00 -38.26 -7.28
CA LEU A 1052 -28.91 -37.26 -6.73
C LEU A 1052 -28.27 -35.88 -6.90
N LEU A 1053 -29.02 -34.94 -7.46
CA LEU A 1053 -28.69 -33.53 -7.44
C LEU A 1053 -29.43 -32.90 -6.27
N ALA A 1054 -28.70 -32.49 -5.24
CA ALA A 1054 -29.21 -31.74 -4.11
C ALA A 1054 -28.95 -30.25 -4.35
N TYR A 1055 -29.97 -29.43 -4.15
CA TYR A 1055 -29.88 -27.99 -4.18
C TYR A 1055 -30.32 -27.39 -2.84
N GLY A 1056 -29.50 -26.50 -2.31
CA GLY A 1056 -29.68 -25.91 -1.00
C GLY A 1056 -28.38 -25.32 -0.48
N ASN A 1057 -28.45 -24.50 0.57
CA ASN A 1057 -27.24 -23.93 1.16
C ASN A 1057 -26.66 -24.97 2.11
N ASP A 1058 -25.51 -25.57 1.78
CA ASP A 1058 -24.72 -26.39 2.71
C ASP A 1058 -23.42 -25.67 3.08
N ARG A 1059 -23.29 -25.26 4.35
CA ARG A 1059 -22.04 -24.69 4.88
C ARG A 1059 -21.16 -25.81 5.43
N ALA A 1060 -20.16 -26.22 4.66
CA ALA A 1060 -19.00 -26.90 5.23
C ALA A 1060 -18.07 -25.85 5.85
N GLN A 1061 -17.24 -26.24 6.83
CA GLN A 1061 -16.58 -25.37 7.82
C GLN A 1061 -15.98 -24.04 7.30
N ASP A 1062 -15.57 -23.95 6.02
CA ASP A 1062 -15.10 -22.71 5.37
C ASP A 1062 -15.61 -22.51 3.91
N SER A 1063 -16.58 -23.32 3.45
CA SER A 1063 -17.05 -23.33 2.05
C SER A 1063 -18.57 -23.54 1.99
N SER A 1064 -19.31 -22.65 1.33
CA SER A 1064 -20.75 -22.83 1.11
C SER A 1064 -21.05 -23.32 -0.31
N TYR A 1065 -21.51 -24.55 -0.45
CA TYR A 1065 -21.94 -25.08 -1.75
C TYR A 1065 -23.46 -25.01 -1.88
N GLN A 1066 -23.95 -24.64 -3.06
CA GLN A 1066 -25.39 -24.52 -3.33
C GLN A 1066 -25.97 -25.73 -4.08
N ALA A 1067 -25.25 -26.27 -5.07
CA ALA A 1067 -25.66 -27.46 -5.81
C ALA A 1067 -24.60 -28.56 -5.68
N LEU A 1068 -25.02 -29.73 -5.23
CA LEU A 1068 -24.16 -30.88 -4.98
C LEU A 1068 -24.72 -32.14 -5.66
N VAL A 1069 -23.84 -32.97 -6.21
CA VAL A 1069 -24.20 -34.26 -6.79
C VAL A 1069 -23.70 -35.38 -5.89
N TYR A 1070 -24.59 -36.30 -5.51
CA TYR A 1070 -24.27 -37.52 -4.79
C TYR A 1070 -24.38 -38.73 -5.71
N ASP A 1071 -23.29 -39.45 -5.93
CA ASP A 1071 -23.24 -40.67 -6.75
C ASP A 1071 -23.47 -41.96 -5.93
N TYR A 1072 -24.06 -41.83 -4.75
CA TYR A 1072 -24.22 -42.86 -3.73
C TYR A 1072 -22.92 -43.33 -3.05
N HIS A 1073 -21.80 -42.67 -3.31
CA HIS A 1073 -20.52 -42.91 -2.63
C HIS A 1073 -19.92 -41.61 -2.10
N ASN A 1074 -19.82 -40.59 -2.95
CA ASN A 1074 -19.21 -39.30 -2.64
C ASN A 1074 -20.11 -38.14 -3.09
N TRP A 1075 -20.00 -37.02 -2.39
CA TRP A 1075 -20.54 -35.74 -2.81
C TRP A 1075 -19.54 -35.00 -3.69
N THR A 1076 -20.01 -34.37 -4.77
CA THR A 1076 -19.21 -33.51 -5.63
C THR A 1076 -19.94 -32.18 -5.84
N PRO A 1077 -19.31 -31.03 -5.60
CA PRO A 1077 -19.89 -29.73 -5.94
C PRO A 1077 -20.14 -29.59 -7.44
N LEU A 1078 -21.18 -28.85 -7.81
CA LEU A 1078 -21.60 -28.69 -9.20
C LEU A 1078 -21.61 -27.22 -9.60
N PHE A 1079 -22.49 -26.41 -8.99
CA PHE A 1079 -22.61 -24.99 -9.32
C PHE A 1079 -23.13 -24.15 -8.16
N THR A 1080 -22.86 -22.85 -8.25
CA THR A 1080 -23.42 -21.78 -7.43
C THR A 1080 -24.18 -20.80 -8.33
N ALA A 1081 -25.36 -20.36 -7.92
CA ALA A 1081 -26.24 -19.46 -8.68
C ALA A 1081 -26.67 -18.25 -7.84
N ASN A 1082 -26.60 -17.07 -8.45
CA ASN A 1082 -26.96 -15.80 -7.82
C ASN A 1082 -28.34 -15.34 -8.29
N SER A 1083 -29.17 -14.85 -7.37
CA SER A 1083 -30.50 -14.29 -7.66
C SER A 1083 -30.60 -12.82 -7.29
N LYS A 1084 -31.49 -12.09 -7.97
CA LYS A 1084 -31.65 -10.63 -7.81
C LYS A 1084 -32.21 -10.19 -6.45
N SER A 1085 -33.02 -11.03 -5.81
CA SER A 1085 -33.59 -10.75 -4.49
C SER A 1085 -33.27 -11.87 -3.51
N GLU A 1086 -32.71 -11.52 -2.36
CA GLU A 1086 -32.65 -12.42 -1.20
C GLU A 1086 -34.04 -12.64 -0.58
N ASP A 1087 -34.99 -11.75 -0.86
CA ASP A 1087 -36.30 -11.64 -0.21
C ASP A 1087 -37.50 -12.28 -0.97
N SER A 1088 -37.31 -12.87 -2.16
CA SER A 1088 -38.45 -13.52 -2.83
C SER A 1088 -38.79 -14.85 -2.15
N ASN A 1089 -40.01 -14.96 -1.63
CA ASN A 1089 -40.61 -16.23 -1.18
C ASN A 1089 -40.53 -17.37 -2.23
N SER A 1090 -40.20 -17.07 -3.49
CA SER A 1090 -39.82 -18.00 -4.55
C SER A 1090 -38.28 -18.08 -4.70
N GLY A 1091 -37.63 -18.92 -3.90
CA GLY A 1091 -36.23 -19.31 -4.15
C GLY A 1091 -36.07 -20.08 -5.47
N ILE A 1092 -34.84 -20.20 -5.97
CA ILE A 1092 -34.51 -20.98 -7.17
C ILE A 1092 -35.00 -22.43 -7.00
N ARG A 1093 -35.70 -22.97 -8.01
CA ARG A 1093 -36.20 -24.36 -8.01
C ARG A 1093 -35.61 -25.15 -9.17
N LEU A 1094 -35.31 -26.42 -8.92
CA LEU A 1094 -34.87 -27.32 -9.97
C LEU A 1094 -36.08 -27.86 -10.72
N PHE A 1095 -36.05 -27.81 -12.05
CA PHE A 1095 -37.10 -28.38 -12.88
C PHE A 1095 -36.50 -29.26 -13.99
N MET A 1096 -36.73 -30.56 -13.85
CA MET A 1096 -36.45 -31.54 -14.89
C MET A 1096 -37.68 -31.62 -15.80
N ASN A 1097 -37.59 -31.04 -17.00
CA ASN A 1097 -38.71 -30.93 -17.94
C ASN A 1097 -38.99 -32.27 -18.64
N GLN A 1098 -39.39 -33.28 -17.87
CA GLN A 1098 -39.60 -34.66 -18.31
C GLN A 1098 -40.98 -35.19 -17.93
N ASP A 1099 -41.41 -36.24 -18.62
CA ASP A 1099 -42.67 -36.91 -18.32
C ASP A 1099 -42.60 -37.68 -16.99
N ILE A 1100 -43.48 -37.31 -16.05
CA ILE A 1100 -43.60 -37.94 -14.74
C ILE A 1100 -44.92 -38.70 -14.57
N SER A 1101 -45.70 -38.87 -15.65
CA SER A 1101 -47.07 -39.42 -15.61
C SER A 1101 -47.18 -40.77 -14.89
N ASP A 1102 -46.19 -41.65 -15.04
CA ASP A 1102 -46.14 -42.97 -14.38
C ASP A 1102 -46.19 -42.89 -12.84
N SER A 1103 -45.80 -41.75 -12.27
CA SER A 1103 -45.72 -41.52 -10.83
C SER A 1103 -46.96 -40.83 -10.24
N VAL A 1104 -47.76 -40.18 -11.07
CA VAL A 1104 -48.91 -39.35 -10.63
C VAL A 1104 -50.23 -39.75 -11.28
N ILE A 1105 -50.24 -40.68 -12.24
CA ILE A 1105 -51.44 -41.12 -12.96
C ILE A 1105 -51.63 -42.63 -12.83
N SER A 1106 -52.76 -43.04 -12.27
CA SER A 1106 -53.15 -44.43 -12.12
C SER A 1106 -54.22 -44.83 -13.14
N GLU A 1107 -53.92 -45.86 -13.92
CA GLU A 1107 -54.86 -46.53 -14.84
C GLU A 1107 -55.70 -47.62 -14.14
N LYS A 1108 -55.56 -47.80 -12.82
CA LYS A 1108 -56.38 -48.74 -12.04
C LYS A 1108 -57.62 -48.07 -11.48
N THR A 1109 -58.69 -48.84 -11.37
CA THR A 1109 -59.95 -48.37 -10.79
C THR A 1109 -59.92 -48.49 -9.27
N LEU A 1110 -60.33 -47.44 -8.56
CA LEU A 1110 -60.61 -47.49 -7.13
C LEU A 1110 -61.76 -48.48 -6.87
N PRO A 1111 -61.64 -49.39 -5.88
CA PRO A 1111 -62.71 -50.31 -5.53
C PRO A 1111 -63.89 -49.58 -4.87
N ASN A 1112 -65.13 -49.96 -5.25
CA ASN A 1112 -66.36 -49.38 -4.71
C ASN A 1112 -66.52 -49.75 -3.21
N MET A 1113 -66.19 -48.84 -2.29
CA MET A 1113 -66.44 -49.02 -0.86
C MET A 1113 -67.90 -48.70 -0.52
N SER A 1114 -68.80 -49.60 -0.92
CA SER A 1114 -70.20 -49.56 -0.51
C SER A 1114 -70.74 -50.96 -0.31
N LYS A 1115 -70.17 -51.70 0.65
CA LYS A 1115 -70.79 -52.90 1.23
C LYS A 1115 -70.18 -53.23 2.59
N THR A 1116 -70.72 -52.61 3.63
CA THR A 1116 -70.57 -53.05 5.02
C THR A 1116 -71.47 -54.27 5.21
N SER A 1117 -70.91 -55.47 5.15
CA SER A 1117 -71.60 -56.68 5.61
C SER A 1117 -71.44 -56.80 7.12
N SER A 1118 -72.53 -56.52 7.84
CA SER A 1118 -72.74 -57.04 9.18
C SER A 1118 -72.65 -58.56 9.14
N ASN A 1119 -71.77 -59.17 9.94
CA ASN A 1119 -72.17 -60.28 10.79
C ASN A 1119 -71.10 -60.65 11.83
N SER A 1120 -71.65 -60.93 13.00
CA SER A 1120 -71.10 -61.41 14.25
C SER A 1120 -70.13 -62.58 14.18
N SER A 1121 -69.09 -62.49 15.02
CA SER A 1121 -68.45 -63.54 15.83
C SER A 1121 -68.24 -64.94 15.22
N SER A 1122 -66.99 -65.35 15.10
CA SER A 1122 -66.36 -66.27 16.08
C SER A 1122 -64.97 -66.71 15.60
N SER A 1123 -64.08 -66.81 16.58
CA SER A 1123 -62.72 -67.32 16.50
C SER A 1123 -62.64 -68.80 16.13
N SER A 1124 -61.68 -69.19 15.29
CA SER A 1124 -60.72 -70.27 15.63
C SER A 1124 -59.67 -70.50 14.52
N THR A 1125 -58.41 -70.30 14.90
CA THR A 1125 -57.20 -71.09 14.61
C THR A 1125 -57.03 -71.80 13.25
N SER A 1126 -56.15 -71.19 12.44
CA SER A 1126 -54.89 -71.75 11.90
C SER A 1126 -54.86 -73.17 11.34
N THR A 1127 -54.42 -73.35 10.09
CA THR A 1127 -53.02 -73.71 9.73
C THR A 1127 -52.90 -74.07 8.23
N ALA A 1128 -51.65 -73.97 7.75
CA ALA A 1128 -51.04 -74.70 6.63
C ALA A 1128 -50.80 -73.95 5.31
N THR A 1129 -49.61 -73.34 5.28
CA THR A 1129 -48.49 -73.63 4.36
C THR A 1129 -48.73 -73.69 2.85
N SER A 1130 -48.13 -72.70 2.21
CA SER A 1130 -47.65 -72.68 0.84
C SER A 1130 -46.34 -73.47 0.69
N SER A 1131 -46.19 -74.12 -0.47
CA SER A 1131 -44.89 -74.49 -1.02
C SER A 1131 -44.98 -74.40 -2.53
N HIS A 1132 -44.18 -73.52 -3.15
CA HIS A 1132 -43.73 -73.74 -4.52
C HIS A 1132 -42.33 -73.15 -4.72
N THR A 1133 -41.39 -74.06 -4.91
CA THR A 1133 -40.08 -73.87 -5.52
C THR A 1133 -40.18 -73.97 -7.05
N ALA A 1134 -39.27 -73.22 -7.69
CA ALA A 1134 -38.42 -73.63 -8.82
C ALA A 1134 -38.87 -73.45 -10.29
N THR A 1135 -37.99 -72.72 -10.99
CA THR A 1135 -37.27 -73.05 -12.26
C THR A 1135 -37.97 -73.07 -13.62
N SER A 1136 -37.39 -72.23 -14.50
CA SER A 1136 -36.72 -72.55 -15.77
C SER A 1136 -37.45 -72.54 -17.13
N SER A 1137 -36.63 -72.11 -18.12
CA SER A 1137 -36.69 -72.31 -19.58
C SER A 1137 -37.71 -71.40 -20.31
N SER A 1138 -37.46 -70.82 -21.49
CA SER A 1138 -36.95 -71.40 -22.74
C SER A 1138 -36.83 -70.32 -23.85
N THR A 1139 -35.84 -70.50 -24.72
CA THR A 1139 -35.67 -70.11 -26.15
C THR A 1139 -36.83 -69.46 -26.93
N ASP A 1140 -36.55 -68.47 -27.81
CA ASP A 1140 -36.44 -68.67 -29.28
C ASP A 1140 -35.96 -67.42 -30.10
N LYS A 1141 -35.58 -67.71 -31.36
CA LYS A 1141 -34.81 -66.96 -32.39
C LYS A 1141 -35.52 -65.80 -33.14
N ASN A 1142 -34.76 -64.81 -33.65
CA ASN A 1142 -34.36 -64.64 -35.08
C ASN A 1142 -33.92 -63.19 -35.52
N ARG A 1143 -32.70 -63.14 -36.12
CA ARG A 1143 -32.18 -62.37 -37.30
C ARG A 1143 -32.42 -60.85 -37.52
N LYS A 1144 -31.30 -60.12 -37.69
CA LYS A 1144 -30.91 -59.32 -38.91
C LYS A 1144 -29.40 -58.93 -38.84
N ALA A 1145 -28.58 -59.49 -39.73
CA ALA A 1145 -27.88 -58.83 -40.85
C ALA A 1145 -26.62 -58.01 -40.48
N GLY A 1146 -25.43 -58.57 -40.74
CA GLY A 1146 -24.14 -57.95 -40.50
C GLY A 1146 -23.48 -57.37 -41.77
N HIS A 1147 -22.69 -56.33 -41.59
CA HIS A 1147 -21.68 -55.86 -42.54
C HIS A 1147 -20.31 -55.90 -41.86
N ARG A 1148 -19.35 -56.59 -42.48
CA ARG A 1148 -17.92 -56.58 -42.11
C ARG A 1148 -17.16 -55.81 -43.20
N VAL A 1149 -16.31 -54.87 -42.78
CA VAL A 1149 -15.29 -54.22 -43.63
C VAL A 1149 -13.95 -54.94 -43.42
N GLY A 1150 -13.24 -55.19 -44.51
CA GLY A 1150 -12.06 -56.05 -44.61
C GLY A 1150 -10.79 -55.49 -43.96
N ARG A 1151 -9.97 -56.41 -43.44
CA ARG A 1151 -8.62 -56.16 -42.94
C ARG A 1151 -7.71 -55.78 -44.12
N GLY A 1152 -7.33 -54.50 -44.20
CA GLY A 1152 -6.39 -53.99 -45.21
C GLY A 1152 -5.98 -52.53 -45.04
N TYR A 1153 -6.77 -51.70 -44.34
CA TYR A 1153 -6.52 -50.25 -44.23
C TYR A 1153 -5.78 -49.79 -42.96
N VAL A 1154 -5.72 -50.61 -41.90
CA VAL A 1154 -5.14 -50.22 -40.60
C VAL A 1154 -3.61 -50.14 -40.65
N VAL A 1155 -2.96 -50.93 -41.50
CA VAL A 1155 -1.49 -50.98 -41.60
C VAL A 1155 -0.91 -49.75 -42.32
N LEU A 1156 -1.63 -49.19 -43.31
CA LEU A 1156 -1.18 -48.03 -44.06
C LEU A 1156 -1.27 -46.72 -43.26
N ILE A 1157 -2.29 -46.57 -42.41
CA ILE A 1157 -2.44 -45.40 -41.54
C ILE A 1157 -1.39 -45.42 -40.42
N GLY A 1158 -1.08 -46.61 -39.87
CA GLY A 1158 -0.01 -46.76 -38.89
C GLY A 1158 1.39 -46.45 -39.45
N LEU A 1159 1.68 -46.87 -40.69
CA LEU A 1159 2.94 -46.57 -41.36
C LEU A 1159 3.10 -45.06 -41.64
N ALA A 1160 2.02 -44.38 -42.06
CA ALA A 1160 2.04 -42.95 -42.33
C ALA A 1160 2.26 -42.12 -41.06
N LEU A 1161 1.64 -42.51 -39.93
CA LEU A 1161 1.85 -41.86 -38.64
C LEU A 1161 3.27 -42.09 -38.09
N ALA A 1162 3.84 -43.28 -38.28
CA ALA A 1162 5.21 -43.59 -37.87
C ALA A 1162 6.27 -42.84 -38.69
N LEU A 1163 6.07 -42.70 -40.01
CA LEU A 1163 6.93 -41.87 -40.84
C LEU A 1163 6.81 -40.38 -40.49
N GLY A 1164 5.61 -39.91 -40.17
CA GLY A 1164 5.38 -38.55 -39.70
C GLY A 1164 6.12 -38.24 -38.39
N THR A 1165 6.08 -39.13 -37.41
CA THR A 1165 6.76 -38.91 -36.12
C THR A 1165 8.29 -38.92 -36.25
N VAL A 1166 8.87 -39.79 -37.09
CA VAL A 1166 10.33 -39.82 -37.31
C VAL A 1166 10.82 -38.52 -37.98
N VAL A 1167 10.06 -37.98 -38.94
CA VAL A 1167 10.40 -36.71 -39.58
C VAL A 1167 10.33 -35.54 -38.59
N VAL A 1168 9.30 -35.50 -37.74
CA VAL A 1168 9.15 -34.45 -36.72
C VAL A 1168 10.28 -34.51 -35.68
N ILE A 1169 10.66 -35.71 -35.21
CA ILE A 1169 11.78 -35.89 -34.27
C ILE A 1169 13.11 -35.50 -34.93
N GLY A 1170 13.32 -35.83 -36.21
CA GLY A 1170 14.50 -35.43 -36.95
C GLY A 1170 14.63 -33.91 -37.12
N ILE A 1171 13.52 -33.23 -37.45
CA ILE A 1171 13.49 -31.76 -37.54
C ILE A 1171 13.77 -31.12 -36.17
N PHE A 1172 13.20 -31.68 -35.10
CA PHE A 1172 13.42 -31.21 -33.73
C PHE A 1172 14.87 -31.40 -33.27
N GLY A 1173 15.49 -32.53 -33.61
CA GLY A 1173 16.91 -32.81 -33.32
C GLY A 1173 17.87 -31.89 -34.06
N VAL A 1174 17.59 -31.56 -35.33
CA VAL A 1174 18.38 -30.58 -36.10
C VAL A 1174 18.21 -29.16 -35.54
N LEU A 1175 17.01 -28.81 -35.06
CA LEU A 1175 16.73 -27.52 -34.42
C LEU A 1175 17.49 -27.36 -33.10
N ILE A 1176 17.55 -28.42 -32.27
CA ILE A 1176 18.35 -28.43 -31.04
C ILE A 1176 19.85 -28.34 -31.38
N ALA A 1177 20.33 -29.09 -32.37
CA ALA A 1177 21.74 -29.02 -32.79
C ALA A 1177 22.14 -27.64 -33.34
N TYR A 1178 21.19 -26.91 -33.95
CA TYR A 1178 21.41 -25.54 -34.43
C TYR A 1178 21.31 -24.50 -33.31
N LEU A 1179 20.45 -24.71 -32.31
CA LEU A 1179 20.26 -23.80 -31.17
C LEU A 1179 21.37 -23.87 -30.13
N PHE A 1180 22.03 -25.02 -29.99
CA PHE A 1180 23.07 -25.26 -28.98
C PHE A 1180 24.45 -25.57 -29.59
N GLY A 1181 24.63 -25.30 -30.90
CA GLY A 1181 25.76 -25.75 -31.70
C GLY A 1181 26.99 -24.84 -31.80
N GLU A 1182 27.04 -23.72 -31.08
CA GLU A 1182 28.24 -22.87 -31.02
C GLU A 1182 28.62 -22.59 -29.57
N GLU A 1183 29.36 -23.54 -28.98
CA GLU A 1183 30.48 -23.36 -28.05
C GLU A 1183 30.71 -24.70 -27.34
N ILE A 1184 31.58 -25.54 -27.91
CA ILE A 1184 32.47 -26.47 -27.18
C ILE A 1184 33.54 -26.88 -28.18
N GLY A 1185 34.78 -26.47 -27.91
CA GLY A 1185 35.94 -26.82 -28.70
C GLY A 1185 36.36 -28.28 -28.57
N GLY A 1186 37.14 -28.74 -29.55
CA GLY A 1186 38.13 -29.81 -29.43
C GLY A 1186 37.58 -31.24 -29.29
N TYR A 1187 37.34 -31.91 -30.42
CA TYR A 1187 37.27 -33.37 -30.48
C TYR A 1187 38.68 -33.98 -30.41
N GLU A 1188 39.03 -34.65 -29.32
CA GLU A 1188 40.07 -35.69 -29.32
C GLU A 1188 39.42 -37.08 -29.29
N PHE A 1189 39.80 -37.91 -30.26
CA PHE A 1189 39.50 -39.32 -30.30
C PHE A 1189 40.50 -40.09 -29.42
N LEU A 1190 40.01 -41.02 -28.59
CA LEU A 1190 40.47 -42.42 -28.59
C LEU A 1190 39.60 -43.32 -27.69
N SER A 1191 39.34 -44.51 -28.22
CA SER A 1191 38.57 -45.66 -27.73
C SER A 1191 39.35 -46.50 -26.69
N PRO A 1192 38.82 -47.66 -26.23
CA PRO A 1192 37.71 -47.91 -25.30
C PRO A 1192 38.20 -48.63 -24.00
N PRO A 1193 37.36 -48.84 -22.98
CA PRO A 1193 37.76 -49.48 -21.72
C PRO A 1193 37.60 -51.01 -21.77
N VAL A 1194 38.45 -51.73 -21.03
CA VAL A 1194 38.25 -53.15 -20.70
C VAL A 1194 38.13 -53.30 -19.18
N GLU A 1195 36.90 -53.61 -18.79
CA GLU A 1195 36.45 -54.55 -17.74
C GLU A 1195 37.13 -54.64 -16.36
N SER A 1196 36.21 -54.62 -15.38
CA SER A 1196 36.16 -55.48 -14.18
C SER A 1196 37.16 -55.14 -13.07
N ALA A 1197 36.87 -55.24 -11.79
CA ALA A 1197 35.74 -55.67 -10.99
C ALA A 1197 36.02 -55.17 -9.56
N GLU A 1198 34.97 -55.11 -8.72
CA GLU A 1198 35.03 -55.27 -7.26
C GLU A 1198 35.87 -54.23 -6.48
N ALA A 1199 35.65 -53.92 -5.22
CA ALA A 1199 34.59 -54.06 -4.25
C ALA A 1199 35.10 -53.28 -3.02
N ALA A 1200 34.17 -52.95 -2.13
CA ALA A 1200 34.39 -52.91 -0.69
C ALA A 1200 35.28 -51.80 -0.06
N GLU A 1201 34.58 -50.95 0.68
CA GLU A 1201 34.76 -50.72 2.12
C GLU A 1201 35.87 -49.80 2.68
N ALA A 1202 35.41 -49.12 3.74
CA ALA A 1202 36.13 -48.51 4.86
C ALA A 1202 36.83 -47.17 4.57
N ALA A 1203 36.22 -46.04 4.94
CA ALA A 1203 36.16 -45.48 6.29
C ALA A 1203 37.50 -44.90 6.79
N SER A 1204 37.61 -43.56 6.62
CA SER A 1204 38.05 -42.53 7.60
C SER A 1204 39.47 -42.63 8.23
N PRO A 1205 39.98 -41.60 8.95
CA PRO A 1205 39.65 -40.17 9.01
C PRO A 1205 40.88 -39.22 8.99
N GLU A 1206 40.58 -37.91 8.93
CA GLU A 1206 41.25 -36.78 9.62
C GLU A 1206 42.77 -36.55 9.51
N LYS A 1207 43.13 -35.30 9.16
CA LYS A 1207 43.70 -34.34 10.13
C LYS A 1207 43.81 -32.91 9.55
N LEU A 1208 43.10 -31.99 10.21
CA LEU A 1208 43.40 -30.55 10.36
C LEU A 1208 44.84 -30.33 10.95
N PRO A 1209 45.33 -29.08 11.15
CA PRO A 1209 45.40 -27.89 10.28
C PRO A 1209 46.78 -27.16 10.43
N LYS A 1210 46.99 -26.02 9.74
CA LYS A 1210 47.72 -24.81 10.22
C LYS A 1210 47.73 -23.71 9.14
N PHE A 1211 47.04 -22.59 9.39
CA PHE A 1211 47.60 -21.26 9.73
C PHE A 1211 48.48 -20.64 8.64
N ILE A 1212 47.97 -19.62 7.93
CA ILE A 1212 48.08 -18.18 8.25
C ILE A 1212 46.80 -17.50 7.74
#